data_AF-A0A3D1UVK0-F1
#
_entry.id   AF-A0A3D1UVK0-F1
#
_cell.length_a   1.000
_cell.length_b   1.000
_cell.length_c   1.000
_cell.angle_alpha   90.00
_cell.angle_beta   90.00
_cell.angle_gamma   90.00
#
_symmetry.space_group_name_H-M   'P 1'
#
loop_
_entity.id
_entity.type
_entity.pdbx_description
1 polymer ?
#
loop_
_entity_poly.entity_id
_entity_poly.type
_entity_poly.pdbx_seq_one_letter_code
_entity_poly.pdbx_strand_id
1 'polypeptide(L)'
;MTKEGRAVVITEIEEKLSQERGFGSRFPARIIFAESLESYSLLERQLKAICDITINVADFCSALDTVPQFDRIKAILEEHEGKQILLLSVGEYLRLCINRELNAERRQFLSFWETQQAETSRTRIIMPMFSCRDIFDRVAGAIDERQQDYIWVLDSVPPIERYTVSVYSPQFKDAIKPDARNLTEWLRDWQKFLLKDTSCSIVTNQERNAEISYGTVSIRLINSPFGYLAGLLAEGTALVEKWESNEFWSQMVNYTSHFHDGVSFAKIVLHSLNIKTFDFVSIVTRWTTLSKFQKELVWLWYRVFPTEEYYSYACEKADSAADIPAKIRDEILLVASRSPIWIEQRMAAMKVLNFPSFDDAYFAKLDKLPLAETKLQLLTYQTHEERTFAVKVISNLLRNGAESDAVADTISDAYPALASYMKDNTGCDEALDKYMRWYRKNKLINRYPGDYPVPMTFDRFDARFKLMHQMEGKDCVAFWIDGFGVEYAPLFLHELKARGIEPDSVKIATALLPTETSYNHQWDENDPMTLKWDRLDSCSHKGMPDDKSYYSCIVHQLAVFAEAAEKVEKLLEEHNYVIITGDHGSSRFAALAFHDSSVVPVAPPRKSTIRSFGRFCELDEKSIDMIPLPDTSKLIATIGGKTVLVMNNYQHFAVGGNIASGNAEDNDVVGETHGGNTAEERLVPVFVVKKGKKLVPITCKPKNPYVTKKNGHVETIFSFSQSIFTLEVAQGSKKAVCTEISAGEWQIALDNVTTDVIILSVIANGRLLPNVTLKVKTSGISKNSDPFGDMGS
;
A
#
# COMPACT_ATOMS: atom_id res chain seq x y z
N MET A 1 63.34 38.04 25.92
CA MET A 1 63.49 39.19 25.01
C MET A 1 62.31 39.18 24.08
N THR A 2 61.34 40.05 24.34
CA THR A 2 60.11 40.20 23.56
C THR A 2 60.46 40.75 22.17
N LYS A 3 60.22 39.94 21.13
CA LYS A 3 60.33 40.33 19.72
C LYS A 3 59.10 41.17 19.35
N GLU A 4 58.96 42.34 19.94
CA GLU A 4 57.93 43.30 19.53
C GLU A 4 58.31 43.87 18.17
N GLY A 5 57.47 43.64 17.15
CA GLY A 5 57.61 44.33 15.86
C GLY A 5 57.48 45.84 16.08
N ARG A 6 58.03 46.63 15.16
CA ARG A 6 57.97 48.10 15.25
C ARG A 6 56.51 48.56 15.16
N ALA A 7 55.99 49.15 16.24
CA ALA A 7 54.70 49.82 16.25
C ALA A 7 54.76 51.05 15.33
N VAL A 8 53.81 51.17 14.39
CA VAL A 8 53.77 52.24 13.38
C VAL A 8 52.33 52.68 13.13
N VAL A 9 52.15 53.93 12.69
CA VAL A 9 50.86 54.44 12.22
C VAL A 9 50.75 54.30 10.69
N ILE A 10 49.52 54.32 10.14
CA ILE A 10 49.28 54.11 8.70
C ILE A 10 50.06 55.11 7.84
N THR A 11 50.13 56.39 8.22
CA THR A 11 50.89 57.42 7.49
C THR A 11 52.39 57.10 7.40
N GLU A 12 52.98 56.52 8.45
CA GLU A 12 54.39 56.09 8.44
C GLU A 12 54.60 54.93 7.46
N ILE A 13 53.62 54.02 7.34
CA ILE A 13 53.65 52.92 6.36
C ILE A 13 53.58 53.48 4.94
N GLU A 14 52.68 54.42 4.68
CA GLU A 14 52.54 55.07 3.37
C GLU A 14 53.83 55.78 2.95
N GLU A 15 54.45 56.53 3.86
CA GLU A 15 55.73 57.21 3.62
C GLU A 15 56.85 56.22 3.32
N LYS A 16 56.98 55.14 4.11
CA LYS A 16 57.99 54.09 3.88
C LYS A 16 57.79 53.40 2.54
N LEU A 17 56.56 53.00 2.22
CA LEU A 17 56.26 52.36 0.94
C LEU A 17 56.54 53.32 -0.22
N SER A 18 56.23 54.62 -0.09
CA SER A 18 56.60 55.63 -1.07
C SER A 18 58.13 55.72 -1.28
N GLN A 19 58.91 55.77 -0.19
CA GLN A 19 60.37 55.79 -0.25
C GLN A 19 60.94 54.53 -0.92
N GLU A 20 60.38 53.36 -0.63
CA GLU A 20 60.82 52.08 -1.21
C GLU A 20 60.67 52.00 -2.72
N ARG A 21 59.90 52.87 -3.36
CA ARG A 21 59.84 52.99 -4.83
C ARG A 21 61.17 53.49 -5.41
N GLY A 22 61.99 54.18 -4.62
CA GLY A 22 63.24 54.80 -5.06
C GLY A 22 64.46 53.87 -5.05
N PHE A 23 64.42 52.74 -4.34
CA PHE A 23 65.59 51.89 -4.13
C PHE A 23 65.28 50.38 -4.22
N GLY A 24 66.29 49.60 -4.58
CA GLY A 24 66.17 48.15 -4.69
C GLY A 24 66.27 47.45 -3.32
N SER A 25 65.70 46.25 -3.19
CA SER A 25 65.83 45.43 -1.97
C SER A 25 65.80 43.95 -2.31
N ARG A 26 66.65 43.16 -1.65
CA ARG A 26 66.68 41.69 -1.80
C ARG A 26 65.44 40.99 -1.24
N PHE A 27 64.72 41.62 -0.31
CA PHE A 27 63.55 41.03 0.34
C PHE A 27 62.29 41.75 -0.15
N PRO A 28 61.47 41.12 -0.99
CA PRO A 28 60.29 41.76 -1.58
C PRO A 28 59.11 41.90 -0.61
N ALA A 29 59.00 41.02 0.38
CA ALA A 29 57.81 40.91 1.21
C ALA A 29 57.76 41.93 2.36
N ARG A 30 56.60 42.53 2.60
CA ARG A 30 56.26 43.41 3.72
C ARG A 30 55.03 42.85 4.43
N ILE A 31 55.10 42.64 5.74
CA ILE A 31 53.95 42.16 6.53
C ILE A 31 53.50 43.26 7.46
N ILE A 32 52.19 43.47 7.50
CA ILE A 32 51.58 44.51 8.33
C ILE A 32 50.49 43.86 9.17
N PHE A 33 50.70 43.77 10.47
CA PHE A 33 49.71 43.26 11.39
C PHE A 33 48.77 44.36 11.85
N ALA A 34 47.47 44.08 11.82
CA ALA A 34 46.43 44.92 12.40
C ALA A 34 45.67 44.11 13.45
N GLU A 35 45.48 44.66 14.65
CA GLU A 35 44.84 43.94 15.75
C GLU A 35 43.32 44.19 15.87
N SER A 36 42.78 45.14 15.10
CA SER A 36 41.32 45.36 15.01
C SER A 36 40.84 45.37 13.57
N LEU A 37 39.59 44.91 13.35
CA LEU A 37 39.00 44.81 12.01
C LEU A 37 38.82 46.20 11.37
N GLU A 38 38.54 47.22 12.18
CA GLU A 38 38.49 48.61 11.74
C GLU A 38 39.84 49.10 11.23
N SER A 39 40.92 48.90 12.01
CA SER A 39 42.28 49.25 11.61
C SER A 39 42.72 48.50 10.36
N TYR A 40 42.39 47.21 10.26
CA TYR A 40 42.64 46.42 9.06
C TYR A 40 41.91 47.00 7.83
N SER A 41 40.62 47.32 7.98
CA SER A 41 39.79 47.84 6.89
C SER A 41 40.24 49.23 6.42
N LEU A 42 40.72 50.06 7.35
CA LEU A 42 41.34 51.34 7.02
C LEU A 42 42.67 51.15 6.29
N LEU A 43 43.54 50.27 6.81
CA LEU A 43 44.83 49.93 6.21
C LEU A 43 44.64 49.41 4.78
N GLU A 44 43.77 48.42 4.58
CA GLU A 44 43.52 47.83 3.27
C GLU A 44 43.06 48.88 2.25
N ARG A 45 42.16 49.80 2.66
CA ARG A 45 41.68 50.89 1.80
C ARG A 45 42.81 51.81 1.36
N GLN A 46 43.70 52.17 2.28
CA GLN A 46 44.86 53.02 1.97
C GLN A 46 45.86 52.28 1.09
N LEU A 47 46.18 51.02 1.42
CA LEU A 47 47.06 50.17 0.61
C LEU A 47 46.55 50.01 -0.82
N LYS A 48 45.23 49.84 -1.02
CA LYS A 48 44.61 49.78 -2.36
C LYS A 48 44.78 51.09 -3.15
N ALA A 49 44.89 52.23 -2.48
CA ALA A 49 45.10 53.52 -3.12
C ALA A 49 46.57 53.75 -3.51
N ILE A 50 47.53 53.17 -2.78
CA ILE A 50 48.96 53.40 -3.00
C ILE A 50 49.68 52.30 -3.78
N CYS A 51 49.21 51.05 -3.71
CA CYS A 51 49.82 49.93 -4.44
C CYS A 51 49.39 49.94 -5.91
N ASP A 52 50.29 49.48 -6.78
CA ASP A 52 50.05 49.51 -8.23
C ASP A 52 49.06 48.42 -8.66
N ILE A 53 49.07 47.28 -7.96
CA ILE A 53 48.27 46.09 -8.28
C ILE A 53 47.73 45.51 -6.97
N THR A 54 46.46 45.12 -6.96
CA THR A 54 45.85 44.38 -5.86
C THR A 54 45.45 42.99 -6.34
N ILE A 55 45.88 41.98 -5.58
CA ILE A 55 45.67 40.57 -5.87
C ILE A 55 45.13 39.90 -4.59
N ASN A 56 44.24 38.92 -4.73
CA ASN A 56 43.78 38.11 -3.60
C ASN A 56 44.31 36.67 -3.74
N VAL A 57 44.78 36.05 -2.66
CA VAL A 57 45.22 34.64 -2.70
C VAL A 57 44.13 33.69 -3.24
N ALA A 58 42.85 34.04 -3.09
CA ALA A 58 41.72 33.29 -3.63
C ALA A 58 41.76 33.12 -5.16
N ASP A 59 42.41 34.02 -5.90
CA ASP A 59 42.54 33.94 -7.37
C ASP A 59 43.47 32.80 -7.82
N PHE A 60 44.20 32.18 -6.89
CA PHE A 60 45.21 31.14 -7.16
C PHE A 60 44.82 29.76 -6.66
N CYS A 61 43.56 29.59 -6.25
CA CYS A 61 42.96 28.27 -6.05
C CYS A 61 42.81 27.60 -7.43
N SER A 62 43.23 26.33 -7.56
CA SER A 62 43.10 25.60 -8.85
C SER A 62 41.65 25.23 -9.18
N ALA A 63 40.82 25.10 -8.14
CA ALA A 63 39.36 24.97 -8.20
C ALA A 63 38.74 25.59 -6.94
N LEU A 64 37.41 25.71 -6.90
CA LEU A 64 36.71 26.07 -5.66
C LEU A 64 37.12 25.13 -4.52
N ASP A 65 37.28 25.68 -3.32
CA ASP A 65 37.57 24.93 -2.09
C ASP A 65 38.92 24.20 -2.06
N THR A 66 39.87 24.64 -2.88
CA THR A 66 41.26 24.20 -2.85
C THR A 66 42.15 25.26 -2.20
N VAL A 67 43.27 24.84 -1.63
CA VAL A 67 44.29 25.79 -1.13
C VAL A 67 44.92 26.56 -2.29
N PRO A 68 45.24 27.86 -2.10
CA PRO A 68 45.95 28.64 -3.12
C PRO A 68 47.34 28.07 -3.43
N GLN A 69 47.75 28.19 -4.69
CA GLN A 69 49.06 27.72 -5.17
C GLN A 69 50.07 28.87 -5.18
N PHE A 70 50.94 28.94 -4.17
CA PHE A 70 51.89 30.05 -4.02
C PHE A 70 52.92 30.14 -5.16
N ASP A 71 53.26 29.04 -5.83
CA ASP A 71 54.14 29.09 -7.01
C ASP A 71 53.47 29.83 -8.19
N ARG A 72 52.14 29.74 -8.32
CA ARG A 72 51.41 30.55 -9.31
C ARG A 72 51.32 32.02 -8.91
N ILE A 73 51.26 32.29 -7.60
CA ILE A 73 51.39 33.66 -7.09
C ILE A 73 52.77 34.20 -7.49
N LYS A 74 53.86 33.46 -7.22
CA LYS A 74 55.23 33.86 -7.63
C LYS A 74 55.33 34.18 -9.12
N ALA A 75 54.81 33.31 -9.98
CA ALA A 75 54.82 33.53 -11.43
C ALA A 75 54.11 34.84 -11.85
N ILE A 76 52.93 35.13 -11.29
CA ILE A 76 52.23 36.40 -11.57
C ILE A 76 52.97 37.61 -11.00
N LEU A 77 53.66 37.48 -9.86
CA LEU A 77 54.45 38.56 -9.30
C LEU A 77 55.68 38.89 -10.16
N GLU A 78 56.28 37.90 -10.84
CA GLU A 78 57.39 38.09 -11.79
C GLU A 78 56.95 38.88 -13.03
N GLU A 79 55.70 38.77 -13.46
CA GLU A 79 55.13 39.55 -14.57
C GLU A 79 54.94 41.06 -14.23
N HIS A 80 55.12 41.43 -12.97
CA HIS A 80 54.88 42.77 -12.44
C HIS A 80 56.14 43.42 -11.85
N GLU A 81 57.26 43.31 -12.59
CA GLU A 81 58.55 43.85 -12.16
C GLU A 81 58.49 45.37 -11.89
N GLY A 82 59.10 45.78 -10.77
CA GLY A 82 59.16 47.17 -10.32
C GLY A 82 57.87 47.71 -9.70
N LYS A 83 56.84 46.87 -9.52
CA LYS A 83 55.54 47.26 -8.94
C LYS A 83 55.46 46.96 -7.45
N GLN A 84 54.63 47.74 -6.75
CA GLN A 84 54.15 47.43 -5.41
C GLN A 84 52.82 46.70 -5.50
N ILE A 85 52.78 45.48 -4.99
CA ILE A 85 51.68 44.54 -5.16
C ILE A 85 51.07 44.26 -3.80
N LEU A 86 49.79 44.59 -3.64
CA LEU A 86 49.01 44.28 -2.45
C LEU A 86 48.45 42.86 -2.58
N LEU A 87 48.89 41.96 -1.70
CA LEU A 87 48.42 40.57 -1.64
C LEU A 87 47.50 40.37 -0.43
N LEU A 88 46.20 40.23 -0.71
CA LEU A 88 45.14 40.13 0.29
C LEU A 88 44.89 38.69 0.76
N SER A 89 44.31 38.57 1.96
CA SER A 89 43.83 37.33 2.57
C SER A 89 44.87 36.27 2.91
N VAL A 90 46.15 36.63 2.94
CA VAL A 90 47.24 35.74 3.40
C VAL A 90 47.05 35.32 4.85
N GLY A 91 46.67 36.25 5.73
CA GLY A 91 46.42 35.93 7.15
C GLY A 91 45.30 34.90 7.32
N GLU A 92 44.21 35.01 6.56
CA GLU A 92 43.10 34.06 6.62
C GLU A 92 43.42 32.71 5.99
N TYR A 93 44.28 32.68 4.95
CA TYR A 93 44.86 31.43 4.47
C TYR A 93 45.64 30.74 5.59
N LEU A 94 46.54 31.45 6.26
CA LEU A 94 47.31 30.88 7.38
C LEU A 94 46.39 30.42 8.51
N ARG A 95 45.34 31.17 8.82
CA ARG A 95 44.37 30.83 9.87
C ARG A 95 43.64 29.52 9.60
N LEU A 96 43.13 29.33 8.38
CA LEU A 96 42.38 28.13 8.01
C LEU A 96 43.26 26.99 7.49
N CYS A 97 44.55 27.23 7.23
CA CYS A 97 45.49 26.22 6.73
C CYS A 97 46.73 26.03 7.62
N ILE A 98 46.65 26.37 8.92
CA ILE A 98 47.78 26.31 9.85
C ILE A 98 48.44 24.92 9.91
N ASN A 99 47.66 23.84 10.00
CA ASN A 99 48.21 22.47 10.04
C ASN A 99 48.94 22.10 8.75
N ARG A 100 48.53 22.67 7.62
CA ARG A 100 49.20 22.48 6.34
C ARG A 100 50.54 23.20 6.33
N GLU A 101 50.60 24.43 6.83
CA GLU A 101 51.82 25.24 6.83
C GLU A 101 52.84 24.82 7.90
N LEU A 102 52.39 24.14 8.96
CA LEU A 102 53.27 23.49 9.92
C LEU A 102 53.82 22.14 9.40
N ASN A 103 53.22 21.56 8.37
CA ASN A 103 53.70 20.33 7.76
C ASN A 103 54.81 20.63 6.73
N ALA A 104 56.03 20.14 7.00
CA ALA A 104 57.21 20.42 6.19
C ALA A 104 57.09 20.01 4.71
N GLU A 105 56.31 18.99 4.38
CA GLU A 105 56.13 18.50 3.01
C GLU A 105 55.08 19.29 2.22
N ARG A 106 54.16 19.97 2.91
CA ARG A 106 52.98 20.61 2.30
C ARG A 106 52.97 22.13 2.38
N ARG A 107 53.77 22.71 3.27
CA ARG A 107 53.88 24.16 3.48
C ARG A 107 54.32 24.89 2.21
N GLN A 108 53.77 26.06 1.99
CA GLN A 108 54.07 26.89 0.82
C GLN A 108 54.38 28.34 1.21
N PHE A 109 53.80 28.83 2.30
CA PHE A 109 53.95 30.21 2.70
C PHE A 109 55.38 30.55 3.11
N LEU A 110 56.06 29.68 3.86
CA LEU A 110 57.43 29.96 4.32
C LEU A 110 58.39 30.18 3.15
N SER A 111 58.40 29.28 2.16
CA SER A 111 59.27 29.42 0.99
C SER A 111 58.90 30.61 0.12
N PHE A 112 57.63 31.05 0.16
CA PHE A 112 57.20 32.29 -0.48
C PHE A 112 57.70 33.53 0.27
N TRP A 113 57.55 33.56 1.60
CA TRP A 113 58.01 34.64 2.47
C TRP A 113 59.54 34.83 2.43
N GLU A 114 60.29 33.74 2.38
CA GLU A 114 61.77 33.74 2.33
C GLU A 114 62.33 34.01 0.93
N THR A 115 61.47 34.19 -0.08
CA THR A 115 61.92 34.42 -1.46
C THR A 115 62.74 35.70 -1.55
N GLN A 116 63.92 35.60 -2.14
CA GLN A 116 64.80 36.74 -2.42
C GLN A 116 64.73 37.13 -3.89
N GLN A 117 65.01 38.41 -4.16
CA GLN A 117 65.11 38.97 -5.49
C GLN A 117 66.45 39.69 -5.68
N ALA A 118 66.74 40.14 -6.90
CA ALA A 118 67.92 40.96 -7.17
C ALA A 118 67.93 42.21 -6.28
N GLU A 119 69.11 42.60 -5.79
CA GLU A 119 69.25 43.77 -4.91
C GLU A 119 68.82 45.08 -5.58
N THR A 120 68.84 45.13 -6.90
CA THR A 120 68.34 46.25 -7.72
C THR A 120 66.82 46.22 -7.92
N SER A 121 66.14 45.11 -7.60
CA SER A 121 64.70 44.97 -7.80
C SER A 121 63.90 45.87 -6.89
N ARG A 122 62.96 46.58 -7.50
CA ARG A 122 62.03 47.50 -6.83
C ARG A 122 60.65 46.89 -6.58
N THR A 123 60.43 45.63 -6.98
CA THR A 123 59.17 44.93 -6.72
C THR A 123 58.97 44.73 -5.23
N ARG A 124 57.76 44.97 -4.73
CA ARG A 124 57.37 44.73 -3.32
C ARG A 124 56.04 44.01 -3.25
N ILE A 125 55.90 43.13 -2.26
CA ILE A 125 54.68 42.39 -1.96
C ILE A 125 54.23 42.80 -0.57
N ILE A 126 53.09 43.49 -0.48
CA ILE A 126 52.55 44.02 0.77
C ILE A 126 51.42 43.10 1.22
N MET A 127 51.54 42.51 2.42
CA MET A 127 50.61 41.55 2.98
C MET A 127 50.03 42.07 4.30
N PRO A 128 48.86 42.72 4.28
CA PRO A 128 48.15 43.06 5.51
C PRO A 128 47.54 41.79 6.13
N MET A 129 47.70 41.62 7.44
CA MET A 129 47.22 40.47 8.21
C MET A 129 46.42 40.93 9.43
N PHE A 130 45.16 40.50 9.53
CA PHE A 130 44.29 40.80 10.66
C PHE A 130 44.47 39.78 11.79
N SER A 131 44.82 40.21 13.01
CA SER A 131 44.99 39.38 14.22
C SER A 131 45.52 37.98 13.94
N CYS A 132 46.70 37.94 13.33
CA CYS A 132 47.34 36.74 12.80
C CYS A 132 48.83 36.66 13.19
N ARG A 133 49.28 37.49 14.14
CA ARG A 133 50.70 37.56 14.52
C ARG A 133 51.20 36.23 15.08
N ASP A 134 50.48 35.64 16.02
CA ASP A 134 50.86 34.35 16.62
C ASP A 134 50.89 33.23 15.58
N ILE A 135 49.93 33.23 14.64
CA ILE A 135 49.84 32.24 13.57
C ILE A 135 51.04 32.40 12.62
N PHE A 136 51.38 33.64 12.25
CA PHE A 136 52.56 33.92 11.43
C PHE A 136 53.84 33.48 12.14
N ASP A 137 54.03 33.83 13.42
CA ASP A 137 55.24 33.47 14.17
C ASP A 137 55.40 31.94 14.29
N ARG A 138 54.29 31.19 14.41
CA ARG A 138 54.29 29.72 14.39
C ARG A 138 54.72 29.15 13.04
N VAL A 139 54.29 29.75 11.93
CA VAL A 139 54.62 29.27 10.57
C VAL A 139 56.02 29.71 10.13
N ALA A 140 56.38 30.96 10.38
CA ALA A 140 57.66 31.57 10.01
C ALA A 140 58.81 31.09 10.89
N GLY A 141 58.55 30.85 12.18
CA GLY A 141 59.58 30.45 13.14
C GLY A 141 60.62 31.55 13.38
N ALA A 142 61.89 31.25 13.13
CA ALA A 142 62.99 32.19 13.33
C ALA A 142 63.15 33.13 12.12
N ILE A 143 62.74 34.39 12.30
CA ILE A 143 62.85 35.44 11.27
C ILE A 143 64.30 35.94 11.15
N ASP A 144 64.84 36.00 9.93
CA ASP A 144 66.14 36.61 9.59
C ASP A 144 66.18 38.05 10.08
N GLU A 145 67.26 38.44 10.77
CA GLU A 145 67.44 39.81 11.32
C GLU A 145 67.25 40.89 10.24
N ARG A 146 67.64 40.60 8.99
CA ARG A 146 67.52 41.52 7.85
C ARG A 146 66.09 41.68 7.35
N GLN A 147 65.18 40.78 7.74
CA GLN A 147 63.74 40.86 7.40
C GLN A 147 62.89 41.45 8.52
N GLN A 148 63.43 41.64 9.73
CA GLN A 148 62.68 42.17 10.87
C GLN A 148 62.16 43.59 10.62
N ASP A 149 62.93 44.41 9.90
CA ASP A 149 62.53 45.78 9.55
C ASP A 149 61.34 45.86 8.59
N TYR A 150 60.97 44.73 7.97
CA TYR A 150 59.88 44.59 7.00
C TYR A 150 58.59 44.04 7.61
N ILE A 151 58.57 43.88 8.94
CA ILE A 151 57.41 43.42 9.69
C ILE A 151 56.95 44.56 10.59
N TRP A 152 55.75 45.05 10.31
CA TRP A 152 55.14 46.18 11.01
C TRP A 152 53.91 45.73 11.77
N VAL A 153 53.67 46.36 12.93
CA VAL A 153 52.45 46.20 13.70
C VAL A 153 51.80 47.57 13.78
N LEU A 154 50.53 47.67 13.39
CA LEU A 154 49.80 48.93 13.49
C LEU A 154 49.56 49.28 14.95
N ASP A 155 50.01 50.47 15.33
CA ASP A 155 49.65 51.06 16.60
C ASP A 155 48.15 51.35 16.58
N SER A 156 47.40 50.57 17.36
CA SER A 156 45.95 50.59 17.39
C SER A 156 45.46 50.26 18.78
N VAL A 157 44.29 50.79 19.13
CA VAL A 157 43.64 50.49 20.41
C VAL A 157 43.30 48.99 20.44
N PRO A 158 43.52 48.29 21.58
CA PRO A 158 43.18 46.88 21.70
C PRO A 158 41.73 46.62 21.28
N PRO A 159 41.47 45.55 20.50
CA PRO A 159 40.13 45.24 20.03
C PRO A 159 39.19 44.94 21.20
N ILE A 160 38.01 45.56 21.20
CA ILE A 160 36.92 45.25 22.14
C ILE A 160 36.14 44.02 21.66
N GLU A 161 35.95 43.91 20.34
CA GLU A 161 35.21 42.82 19.72
C GLU A 161 36.03 41.54 19.61
N ARG A 162 35.36 40.40 19.78
CA ARG A 162 35.90 39.07 19.53
C ARG A 162 35.05 38.37 18.50
N TYR A 163 35.71 37.77 17.52
CA TYR A 163 35.10 37.05 16.43
C TYR A 163 35.21 35.53 16.64
N THR A 164 34.23 34.79 16.15
CA THR A 164 34.25 33.31 16.12
C THR A 164 33.99 32.83 14.71
N VAL A 165 34.89 32.00 14.18
CA VAL A 165 34.72 31.31 12.90
C VAL A 165 34.49 29.83 13.17
N SER A 166 33.28 29.35 12.87
CA SER A 166 32.94 27.93 12.94
C SER A 166 33.25 27.25 11.61
N VAL A 167 34.23 26.35 11.61
CA VAL A 167 34.70 25.61 10.44
C VAL A 167 34.06 24.23 10.45
N TYR A 168 33.11 24.03 9.55
CA TYR A 168 32.37 22.80 9.37
C TYR A 168 33.02 21.91 8.29
N SER A 169 33.02 20.60 8.54
CA SER A 169 33.40 19.63 7.50
C SER A 169 32.40 19.62 6.34
N PRO A 170 32.78 19.08 5.18
CA PRO A 170 31.90 18.98 4.01
C PRO A 170 30.59 18.22 4.26
N GLN A 171 30.54 17.41 5.32
CA GLN A 171 29.37 16.62 5.71
C GLN A 171 28.16 17.50 6.09
N PHE A 172 28.39 18.79 6.39
CA PHE A 172 27.34 19.75 6.74
C PHE A 172 26.84 20.59 5.56
N LYS A 173 27.34 20.37 4.34
CA LYS A 173 27.06 21.23 3.18
C LYS A 173 25.56 21.47 2.95
N ASP A 174 24.74 20.46 3.19
CA ASP A 174 23.28 20.51 3.01
C ASP A 174 22.52 20.61 4.34
N ALA A 175 23.23 20.63 5.48
CA ALA A 175 22.68 20.69 6.83
C ALA A 175 22.61 22.10 7.43
N ILE A 176 23.42 23.01 6.91
CA ILE A 176 23.49 24.39 7.35
C ILE A 176 23.58 25.32 6.14
N LYS A 177 23.22 26.59 6.35
CA LYS A 177 23.51 27.65 5.38
C LYS A 177 24.72 28.42 5.89
N PRO A 178 25.95 28.06 5.49
CA PRO A 178 27.12 28.74 5.99
C PRO A 178 27.25 30.14 5.37
N ASP A 179 27.97 31.03 6.03
CA ASP A 179 28.31 32.35 5.48
C ASP A 179 29.25 32.20 4.27
N ALA A 180 30.23 31.30 4.37
CA ALA A 180 31.09 30.89 3.26
C ALA A 180 30.90 29.41 2.90
N ARG A 181 30.66 29.10 1.63
CA ARG A 181 30.39 27.72 1.17
C ARG A 181 31.65 26.93 0.84
N ASN A 182 32.80 27.58 0.82
CA ASN A 182 34.12 26.99 0.54
C ASN A 182 35.25 27.95 0.94
N LEU A 183 36.48 27.44 0.98
CA LEU A 183 37.69 28.21 1.29
C LEU A 183 37.90 29.39 0.32
N THR A 184 37.63 29.21 -0.97
CA THR A 184 37.86 30.27 -1.98
C THR A 184 36.95 31.48 -1.73
N GLU A 185 35.67 31.24 -1.44
CA GLU A 185 34.71 32.28 -1.06
C GLU A 185 35.11 32.98 0.25
N TRP A 186 35.54 32.22 1.26
CA TRP A 186 36.08 32.79 2.50
C TRP A 186 37.26 33.73 2.22
N LEU A 187 38.26 33.29 1.46
CA LEU A 187 39.43 34.11 1.16
C LEU A 187 39.06 35.39 0.38
N ARG A 188 37.97 35.39 -0.40
CA ARG A 188 37.47 36.61 -1.06
C ARG A 188 36.73 37.55 -0.12
N ASP A 189 35.87 37.00 0.74
CA ASP A 189 34.80 37.76 1.38
C ASP A 189 34.79 37.71 2.92
N TRP A 190 35.78 37.10 3.58
CA TRP A 190 35.87 36.96 5.04
C TRP A 190 35.62 38.27 5.81
N GLN A 191 36.16 39.38 5.31
CA GLN A 191 36.00 40.69 5.94
C GLN A 191 34.53 41.13 5.94
N LYS A 192 33.79 40.84 4.85
CA LYS A 192 32.36 41.14 4.77
C LYS A 192 31.57 40.28 5.76
N PHE A 193 31.96 39.02 5.95
CA PHE A 193 31.33 38.13 6.93
C PHE A 193 31.53 38.64 8.36
N LEU A 194 32.78 38.97 8.73
CA LEU A 194 33.10 39.47 10.06
C LEU A 194 32.55 40.89 10.36
N LEU A 195 32.41 41.74 9.35
CA LEU A 195 31.76 43.05 9.50
C LEU A 195 30.24 42.95 9.69
N LYS A 196 29.63 41.87 9.20
CA LYS A 196 28.19 41.63 9.32
C LYS A 196 27.83 41.02 10.67
N ASP A 197 28.62 40.06 11.14
CA ASP A 197 28.41 39.36 12.42
C ASP A 197 29.75 38.97 13.05
N THR A 198 29.83 39.09 14.38
CA THR A 198 30.94 38.59 15.18
C THR A 198 31.09 37.07 15.15
N SER A 199 30.03 36.34 14.79
CA SER A 199 30.07 34.89 14.59
C SER A 199 29.76 34.55 13.14
N CYS A 200 30.65 33.82 12.49
CA CYS A 200 30.47 33.37 11.12
C CYS A 200 30.80 31.88 10.95
N SER A 201 30.36 31.32 9.83
CA SER A 201 30.45 29.90 9.54
C SER A 201 31.01 29.65 8.13
N ILE A 202 31.87 28.63 8.02
CA ILE A 202 32.40 28.15 6.75
C ILE A 202 32.21 26.63 6.66
N VAL A 203 31.76 26.13 5.51
CA VAL A 203 31.88 24.71 5.15
C VAL A 203 33.00 24.57 4.14
N THR A 204 33.97 23.69 4.39
CA THR A 204 35.13 23.53 3.50
C THR A 204 35.71 22.11 3.54
N ASN A 205 36.20 21.63 2.40
CA ASN A 205 37.02 20.41 2.24
C ASN A 205 38.43 20.55 2.84
N GLN A 206 38.78 21.74 3.32
CA GLN A 206 40.07 22.04 3.95
C GLN A 206 39.97 22.12 5.49
N GLU A 207 38.88 21.65 6.09
CA GLU A 207 38.63 21.72 7.54
C GLU A 207 39.77 21.09 8.34
N ARG A 208 40.33 19.98 7.84
CA ARG A 208 41.46 19.27 8.45
C ARG A 208 42.74 20.11 8.55
N ASN A 209 42.86 21.15 7.74
CA ASN A 209 44.02 22.05 7.77
C ASN A 209 43.89 23.14 8.83
N ALA A 210 42.68 23.36 9.37
CA ALA A 210 42.43 24.32 10.43
C ALA A 210 42.67 23.70 11.82
N GLU A 211 42.90 24.54 12.82
CA GLU A 211 43.12 24.15 14.21
C GLU A 211 42.21 24.99 15.12
N ILE A 212 41.74 24.40 16.22
CA ILE A 212 41.02 25.15 17.26
C ILE A 212 41.96 26.23 17.81
N SER A 213 41.47 27.47 17.90
CA SER A 213 42.23 28.58 18.44
C SER A 213 41.34 29.56 19.19
N TYR A 214 41.94 30.30 20.11
CA TYR A 214 41.28 31.29 20.96
C TYR A 214 42.01 32.63 20.85
N GLY A 215 41.27 33.73 20.80
CA GLY A 215 41.85 35.06 20.69
C GLY A 215 40.83 36.08 20.16
N THR A 216 41.33 37.16 19.54
CA THR A 216 40.49 38.15 18.83
C THR A 216 39.64 37.49 17.76
N VAL A 217 40.16 36.49 17.05
CA VAL A 217 39.40 35.63 16.15
C VAL A 217 39.62 34.18 16.59
N SER A 218 38.58 33.55 17.11
CA SER A 218 38.61 32.17 17.58
C SER A 218 38.11 31.20 16.51
N ILE A 219 38.81 30.08 16.30
CA ILE A 219 38.39 29.02 15.38
C ILE A 219 37.74 27.88 16.16
N ARG A 220 36.51 27.49 15.77
CA ARG A 220 35.83 26.28 16.24
C ARG A 220 35.78 25.25 15.13
N LEU A 221 36.20 24.01 15.40
CA LEU A 221 36.13 22.91 14.43
C LEU A 221 34.89 22.04 14.70
N ILE A 222 34.10 21.79 13.67
CA ILE A 222 32.89 20.96 13.72
C ILE A 222 32.97 19.93 12.59
N ASN A 223 33.51 18.75 12.90
CA ASN A 223 33.89 17.77 11.89
C ASN A 223 32.93 16.57 11.75
N SER A 224 32.10 16.29 12.77
CA SER A 224 31.13 15.18 12.78
C SER A 224 29.71 15.72 13.03
N PRO A 225 28.75 15.47 12.11
CA PRO A 225 27.33 15.73 12.35
C PRO A 225 26.79 15.02 13.58
N PHE A 226 27.21 13.77 13.82
CA PHE A 226 26.85 13.04 15.03
C PHE A 226 27.39 13.74 16.29
N GLY A 227 28.69 14.06 16.31
CA GLY A 227 29.31 14.72 17.47
C GLY A 227 28.67 16.08 17.77
N TYR A 228 28.32 16.84 16.74
CA TYR A 228 27.59 18.10 16.86
C TYR A 228 26.21 17.89 17.51
N LEU A 229 25.43 16.92 17.03
CA LEU A 229 24.10 16.61 17.57
C LEU A 229 24.16 16.06 18.99
N ALA A 230 25.07 15.14 19.26
CA ALA A 230 25.23 14.55 20.59
C ALA A 230 25.60 15.61 21.65
N GLY A 231 26.31 16.68 21.25
CA GLY A 231 26.58 17.82 22.13
C GLY A 231 25.38 18.77 22.32
N LEU A 232 24.46 18.81 21.35
CA LEU A 232 23.32 19.73 21.34
C LEU A 232 22.08 19.18 22.08
N LEU A 233 21.88 17.86 22.01
CA LEU A 233 20.67 17.19 22.48
C LEU A 233 20.74 16.79 23.96
N ALA A 234 19.61 16.90 24.66
CA ALA A 234 19.51 16.49 26.07
C ALA A 234 19.84 14.99 26.27
N GLU A 235 19.37 14.12 25.38
CA GLU A 235 19.67 12.69 25.37
C GLU A 235 20.88 12.34 24.48
N GLY A 236 21.77 13.29 24.22
CA GLY A 236 22.90 13.09 23.31
C GLY A 236 23.83 11.95 23.70
N THR A 237 23.97 11.66 25.00
CA THR A 237 24.78 10.54 25.51
C THR A 237 24.14 9.16 25.30
N ALA A 238 22.83 9.10 25.03
CA ALA A 238 22.12 7.86 24.71
C ALA A 238 22.24 7.49 23.22
N LEU A 239 22.62 8.44 22.36
CA LEU A 239 22.82 8.21 20.94
C LEU A 239 24.17 7.52 20.70
N VAL A 240 24.21 6.65 19.69
CA VAL A 240 25.43 5.95 19.28
C VAL A 240 25.68 6.18 17.79
N GLU A 241 26.87 6.68 17.46
CA GLU A 241 27.25 7.08 16.10
C GLU A 241 27.01 5.97 15.06
N LYS A 242 27.36 4.72 15.41
CA LYS A 242 27.24 3.56 14.51
C LYS A 242 25.80 3.14 14.19
N TRP A 243 24.79 3.70 14.86
CA TRP A 243 23.40 3.37 14.54
C TRP A 243 23.02 3.90 13.17
N GLU A 244 23.57 5.05 12.75
CA GLU A 244 23.17 5.69 11.52
C GLU A 244 24.35 6.29 10.73
N SER A 245 24.07 6.59 9.47
CA SER A 245 25.05 7.19 8.57
C SER A 245 25.28 8.69 8.85
N ASN A 246 26.44 9.21 8.43
CA ASN A 246 26.70 10.67 8.49
C ASN A 246 25.69 11.48 7.68
N GLU A 247 25.14 10.92 6.60
CA GLU A 247 24.07 11.54 5.82
C GLU A 247 22.79 11.70 6.66
N PHE A 248 22.40 10.66 7.40
CA PHE A 248 21.26 10.72 8.33
C PHE A 248 21.49 11.74 9.44
N TRP A 249 22.66 11.70 10.10
CA TRP A 249 22.99 12.65 11.17
C TRP A 249 23.01 14.09 10.64
N SER A 250 23.58 14.32 9.46
CA SER A 250 23.56 15.63 8.79
C SER A 250 22.13 16.10 8.49
N GLN A 251 21.26 15.22 8.01
CA GLN A 251 19.85 15.54 7.80
C GLN A 251 19.14 15.89 9.11
N MET A 252 19.47 15.23 10.23
CA MET A 252 18.87 15.52 11.52
C MET A 252 19.26 16.92 12.05
N VAL A 253 20.48 17.41 11.74
CA VAL A 253 20.90 18.79 12.05
C VAL A 253 19.98 19.85 11.43
N ASN A 254 19.48 19.63 10.20
CA ASN A 254 18.53 20.56 9.59
C ASN A 254 17.28 20.74 10.46
N TYR A 255 16.76 19.64 11.02
CA TYR A 255 15.56 19.68 11.86
C TYR A 255 15.84 20.28 13.24
N THR A 256 17.05 20.13 13.78
CA THR A 256 17.41 20.73 15.08
C THR A 256 17.54 22.25 15.01
N SER A 257 17.83 22.82 13.84
CA SER A 257 17.94 24.28 13.65
C SER A 257 16.69 25.09 14.03
N HIS A 258 15.53 24.43 14.13
CA HIS A 258 14.27 25.03 14.58
C HIS A 258 14.15 25.15 16.11
N PHE A 259 15.12 24.65 16.85
CA PHE A 259 15.07 24.55 18.31
C PHE A 259 16.29 25.21 18.97
N HIS A 260 16.16 25.51 20.26
CA HIS A 260 17.25 26.04 21.09
C HIS A 260 18.11 24.89 21.66
N ASP A 261 19.31 25.24 22.16
CA ASP A 261 20.23 24.32 22.82
C ASP A 261 19.55 23.52 23.94
N GLY A 262 19.87 22.23 24.04
CA GLY A 262 19.26 21.33 25.02
C GLY A 262 17.86 20.83 24.64
N VAL A 263 17.48 20.91 23.35
CA VAL A 263 16.27 20.27 22.85
C VAL A 263 16.33 18.75 23.05
N SER A 264 15.22 18.14 23.43
CA SER A 264 15.15 16.68 23.54
C SER A 264 15.05 16.02 22.17
N PHE A 265 15.70 14.87 22.02
CA PHE A 265 15.61 14.01 20.84
C PHE A 265 14.14 13.69 20.52
N ALA A 266 13.33 13.46 21.56
CA ALA A 266 11.90 13.23 21.41
C ALA A 266 11.17 14.35 20.66
N LYS A 267 11.45 15.63 20.95
CA LYS A 267 10.80 16.76 20.27
C LYS A 267 11.12 16.78 18.78
N ILE A 268 12.35 16.44 18.41
CA ILE A 268 12.80 16.40 17.02
C ILE A 268 12.11 15.26 16.27
N VAL A 269 12.02 14.07 16.87
CA VAL A 269 11.31 12.93 16.29
C VAL A 269 9.84 13.27 16.05
N LEU A 270 9.16 13.81 17.08
CA LEU A 270 7.75 14.20 16.99
C LEU A 270 7.50 15.26 15.91
N HIS A 271 8.37 16.28 15.82
CA HIS A 271 8.31 17.30 14.77
C HIS A 271 8.53 16.70 13.37
N SER A 272 9.54 15.85 13.21
CA SER A 272 9.90 15.21 11.94
C SER A 272 8.83 14.25 11.42
N LEU A 273 8.13 13.58 12.34
CA LEU A 273 6.99 12.70 12.04
C LEU A 273 5.66 13.47 11.94
N ASN A 274 5.66 14.78 12.24
CA ASN A 274 4.47 15.63 12.30
C ASN A 274 3.37 15.04 13.21
N ILE A 275 3.74 14.71 14.46
CA ILE A 275 2.84 14.14 15.48
C ILE A 275 3.03 14.82 16.83
N LYS A 276 2.03 14.70 17.72
CA LYS A 276 2.07 15.27 19.08
C LYS A 276 2.57 14.28 20.12
N THR A 277 2.24 13.01 19.95
CA THR A 277 2.60 11.91 20.85
C THR A 277 3.13 10.75 20.01
N PHE A 278 4.10 10.01 20.54
CA PHE A 278 4.63 8.85 19.86
C PHE A 278 3.71 7.65 20.13
N ASP A 279 2.86 7.34 19.16
CA ASP A 279 2.02 6.14 19.16
C ASP A 279 2.42 5.27 17.97
N PHE A 280 2.91 4.06 18.25
CA PHE A 280 3.50 3.20 17.24
C PHE A 280 2.49 2.83 16.14
N VAL A 281 1.27 2.42 16.51
CA VAL A 281 0.24 1.99 15.57
C VAL A 281 -0.15 3.13 14.62
N SER A 282 -0.35 4.34 15.14
CA SER A 282 -0.62 5.53 14.32
C SER A 282 0.52 5.86 13.35
N ILE A 283 1.77 5.60 13.75
CA ILE A 283 2.94 5.83 12.89
C ILE A 283 3.01 4.76 11.79
N VAL A 284 2.90 3.47 12.14
CA VAL A 284 3.04 2.37 11.16
C VAL A 284 1.84 2.24 10.22
N THR A 285 0.67 2.80 10.56
CA THR A 285 -0.48 2.89 9.64
C THR A 285 -0.12 3.60 8.33
N ARG A 286 0.83 4.54 8.37
CA ARG A 286 1.32 5.27 7.20
C ARG A 286 2.74 4.88 6.80
N TRP A 287 3.21 3.70 7.22
CA TRP A 287 4.59 3.24 7.05
C TRP A 287 5.09 3.33 5.61
N THR A 288 4.26 2.94 4.64
CA THR A 288 4.61 2.99 3.21
C THR A 288 4.82 4.42 2.68
N THR A 289 4.21 5.41 3.32
CA THR A 289 4.32 6.84 2.96
C THR A 289 5.47 7.56 3.67
N LEU A 290 6.01 6.99 4.75
CA LEU A 290 7.14 7.58 5.48
C LEU A 290 8.41 7.53 4.63
N SER A 291 9.14 8.65 4.62
CA SER A 291 10.49 8.71 4.04
C SER A 291 11.46 7.77 4.77
N LYS A 292 12.57 7.40 4.13
CA LYS A 292 13.63 6.62 4.78
C LYS A 292 14.05 7.24 6.12
N PHE A 293 14.34 8.54 6.12
CA PHE A 293 14.69 9.30 7.32
C PHE A 293 13.66 9.15 8.45
N GLN A 294 12.37 9.29 8.14
CA GLN A 294 11.31 9.14 9.14
C GLN A 294 11.22 7.73 9.72
N LYS A 295 11.45 6.69 8.90
CA LYS A 295 11.47 5.30 9.37
C LYS A 295 12.63 5.05 10.32
N GLU A 296 13.82 5.56 10.01
CA GLU A 296 14.98 5.44 10.90
C GLU A 296 14.77 6.18 12.23
N LEU A 297 14.03 7.29 12.25
CA LEU A 297 13.65 7.95 13.50
C LEU A 297 12.74 7.07 14.40
N VAL A 298 11.88 6.24 13.81
CA VAL A 298 11.04 5.28 14.57
C VAL A 298 11.92 4.20 15.19
N TRP A 299 12.92 3.72 14.45
CA TRP A 299 13.88 2.73 14.95
C TRP A 299 14.75 3.32 16.08
N LEU A 300 15.28 4.53 15.89
CA LEU A 300 16.06 5.24 16.90
C LEU A 300 15.24 5.58 18.15
N TRP A 301 13.94 5.89 18.02
CA TRP A 301 13.07 6.18 19.16
C TRP A 301 13.14 5.08 20.21
N TYR A 302 12.93 3.82 19.83
CA TYR A 302 12.95 2.70 20.78
C TYR A 302 14.36 2.33 21.27
N ARG A 303 15.42 2.74 20.56
CA ARG A 303 16.80 2.61 21.04
C ARG A 303 17.15 3.65 22.11
N VAL A 304 16.62 4.87 21.97
CA VAL A 304 16.83 5.97 22.93
C VAL A 304 15.88 5.87 24.12
N PHE A 305 14.64 5.44 23.88
CA PHE A 305 13.56 5.32 24.86
C PHE A 305 13.00 3.88 24.90
N PRO A 306 13.79 2.90 25.38
CA PRO A 306 13.31 1.53 25.50
C PRO A 306 12.13 1.44 26.49
N THR A 307 11.16 0.59 26.18
CA THR A 307 9.98 0.32 27.01
C THR A 307 9.74 -1.18 27.14
N GLU A 308 8.81 -1.58 28.01
CA GLU A 308 8.34 -2.97 28.17
C GLU A 308 7.31 -3.40 27.10
N GLU A 309 6.99 -2.51 26.16
CA GLU A 309 6.07 -2.80 25.06
C GLU A 309 6.69 -3.78 24.06
N TYR A 310 5.83 -4.57 23.42
CA TYR A 310 6.25 -5.48 22.35
C TYR A 310 6.94 -4.75 21.19
N TYR A 311 6.51 -3.51 20.89
CA TYR A 311 7.11 -2.69 19.84
C TYR A 311 8.58 -2.39 20.10
N SER A 312 8.92 -2.06 21.36
CA SER A 312 10.30 -1.84 21.78
C SER A 312 11.14 -3.10 21.61
N TYR A 313 10.63 -4.24 22.08
CA TYR A 313 11.29 -5.53 21.92
C TYR A 313 11.55 -5.89 20.45
N ALA A 314 10.53 -5.77 19.59
CA ALA A 314 10.67 -6.10 18.16
C ALA A 314 11.61 -5.14 17.43
N CYS A 315 11.55 -3.83 17.73
CA CYS A 315 12.43 -2.83 17.12
C CYS A 315 13.89 -3.00 17.57
N GLU A 316 14.14 -3.46 18.79
CA GLU A 316 15.50 -3.78 19.27
C GLU A 316 16.15 -4.90 18.43
N LYS A 317 15.34 -5.88 17.96
CA LYS A 317 15.78 -6.99 17.11
C LYS A 317 15.92 -6.62 15.64
N ALA A 318 15.56 -5.40 15.25
CA ALA A 318 15.73 -4.88 13.91
C ALA A 318 17.15 -4.30 13.73
N ASP A 319 17.82 -4.69 12.64
CA ASP A 319 19.13 -4.14 12.26
C ASP A 319 18.99 -2.77 11.57
N SER A 320 17.84 -2.51 10.95
CA SER A 320 17.47 -1.24 10.33
C SER A 320 15.97 -0.98 10.46
N ALA A 321 15.52 0.25 10.20
CA ALA A 321 14.07 0.50 10.20
C ALA A 321 13.32 -0.33 9.15
N ALA A 322 13.95 -0.69 8.02
CA ALA A 322 13.32 -1.49 6.98
C ALA A 322 12.85 -2.87 7.48
N ASP A 323 13.52 -3.42 8.51
CA ASP A 323 13.21 -4.73 9.07
C ASP A 323 12.06 -4.70 10.08
N ILE A 324 11.67 -3.51 10.57
CA ILE A 324 10.67 -3.35 11.63
C ILE A 324 9.37 -4.11 11.33
N PRO A 325 8.74 -4.01 10.14
CA PRO A 325 7.51 -4.76 9.88
C PRO A 325 7.70 -6.28 10.04
N ALA A 326 8.76 -6.84 9.48
CA ALA A 326 9.05 -8.27 9.59
C ALA A 326 9.34 -8.68 11.04
N LYS A 327 10.01 -7.82 11.82
CA LYS A 327 10.31 -8.06 13.23
C LYS A 327 9.07 -8.03 14.11
N ILE A 328 8.17 -7.07 13.89
CA ILE A 328 6.85 -7.01 14.53
C ILE A 328 6.03 -8.27 14.21
N ARG A 329 6.14 -8.79 12.99
CA ARG A 329 5.44 -10.00 12.58
C ARG A 329 6.02 -11.25 13.25
N ASP A 330 7.34 -11.42 13.24
CA ASP A 330 7.98 -12.72 13.50
C ASP A 330 8.52 -12.89 14.92
N GLU A 331 9.00 -11.83 15.58
CA GLU A 331 9.73 -11.99 16.85
C GLU A 331 8.82 -12.53 17.96
N ILE A 332 7.51 -12.28 17.91
CA ILE A 332 6.55 -12.88 18.85
C ILE A 332 6.61 -14.41 18.80
N LEU A 333 6.92 -15.00 17.64
CA LEU A 333 6.94 -16.46 17.43
C LEU A 333 8.16 -17.10 18.10
N LEU A 334 9.17 -16.31 18.44
CA LEU A 334 10.42 -16.77 19.06
C LEU A 334 10.41 -16.66 20.60
N VAL A 335 9.45 -15.91 21.17
CA VAL A 335 9.36 -15.72 22.62
C VAL A 335 8.80 -16.97 23.30
N ALA A 336 9.44 -17.41 24.39
CA ALA A 336 8.99 -18.56 25.18
C ALA A 336 7.67 -18.29 25.93
N SER A 337 7.54 -17.12 26.55
CA SER A 337 6.36 -16.68 27.29
C SER A 337 5.76 -15.43 26.65
N ARG A 338 4.54 -15.54 26.11
CA ARG A 338 3.83 -14.43 25.47
C ARG A 338 2.81 -13.86 26.44
N SER A 339 2.93 -12.59 26.80
CA SER A 339 1.88 -11.92 27.56
C SER A 339 0.68 -11.61 26.64
N PRO A 340 -0.56 -11.61 27.17
CA PRO A 340 -1.73 -11.18 26.40
C PRO A 340 -1.59 -9.76 25.81
N ILE A 341 -0.96 -8.85 26.57
CA ILE A 341 -0.71 -7.46 26.15
C ILE A 341 0.20 -7.43 24.91
N TRP A 342 1.25 -8.26 24.87
CA TRP A 342 2.14 -8.31 23.70
C TRP A 342 1.45 -8.87 22.46
N ILE A 343 0.57 -9.86 22.64
CA ILE A 343 -0.27 -10.37 21.55
C ILE A 343 -1.17 -9.24 21.04
N GLU A 344 -1.88 -8.54 21.94
CA GLU A 344 -2.75 -7.41 21.58
C GLU A 344 -1.98 -6.32 20.82
N GLN A 345 -0.84 -5.87 21.36
CA GLN A 345 0.03 -4.88 20.74
C GLN A 345 0.48 -5.31 19.35
N ARG A 346 1.00 -6.55 19.21
CA ARG A 346 1.36 -7.11 17.90
C ARG A 346 0.18 -7.08 16.95
N MET A 347 -0.98 -7.57 17.37
CA MET A 347 -2.15 -7.69 16.50
C MET A 347 -2.65 -6.32 16.04
N ALA A 348 -2.59 -5.30 16.89
CA ALA A 348 -2.89 -3.92 16.51
C ALA A 348 -1.94 -3.41 15.41
N ALA A 349 -0.63 -3.67 15.52
CA ALA A 349 0.35 -3.27 14.52
C ALA A 349 0.21 -4.07 13.21
N MET A 350 0.00 -5.39 13.30
CA MET A 350 -0.17 -6.28 12.15
C MET A 350 -1.34 -5.85 11.26
N LYS A 351 -2.48 -5.48 11.86
CA LYS A 351 -3.69 -5.04 11.15
C LYS A 351 -3.49 -3.77 10.32
N VAL A 352 -2.64 -2.85 10.78
CA VAL A 352 -2.39 -1.57 10.10
C VAL A 352 -1.19 -1.61 9.16
N LEU A 353 -0.23 -2.51 9.40
CA LEU A 353 0.88 -2.77 8.48
C LEU A 353 0.41 -3.44 7.18
N ASN A 354 -0.72 -4.16 7.24
CA ASN A 354 -1.44 -4.72 6.09
C ASN A 354 -0.53 -5.52 5.14
N PHE A 355 0.07 -6.59 5.67
CA PHE A 355 0.91 -7.50 4.89
C PHE A 355 0.08 -8.10 3.74
N PRO A 356 0.54 -8.00 2.48
CA PRO A 356 -0.26 -8.44 1.33
C PRO A 356 -0.36 -9.96 1.23
N SER A 357 0.62 -10.69 1.76
CA SER A 357 0.66 -12.15 1.78
C SER A 357 1.63 -12.67 2.85
N PHE A 358 1.49 -13.95 3.16
CA PHE A 358 2.38 -14.71 4.05
C PHE A 358 2.86 -15.96 3.32
N ASP A 359 4.10 -16.36 3.57
CA ASP A 359 4.73 -17.51 2.93
C ASP A 359 4.73 -18.76 3.82
N ASP A 360 5.08 -19.90 3.23
CA ASP A 360 5.17 -21.19 3.94
C ASP A 360 6.19 -21.14 5.08
N ALA A 361 7.23 -20.31 4.97
CA ALA A 361 8.25 -20.16 6.00
C ALA A 361 7.68 -19.52 7.28
N TYR A 362 6.79 -18.52 7.13
CA TYR A 362 6.05 -17.95 8.25
C TYR A 362 5.15 -18.98 8.92
N PHE A 363 4.33 -19.70 8.15
CA PHE A 363 3.42 -20.70 8.71
C PHE A 363 4.17 -21.89 9.32
N ALA A 364 5.33 -22.27 8.80
CA ALA A 364 6.20 -23.29 9.41
C ALA A 364 6.75 -22.85 10.78
N LYS A 365 6.97 -21.55 11.01
CA LYS A 365 7.30 -21.03 12.35
C LYS A 365 6.09 -21.09 13.28
N LEU A 366 4.91 -20.71 12.78
CA LEU A 366 3.66 -20.74 13.55
C LEU A 366 3.27 -22.18 13.92
N ASP A 367 3.49 -23.14 13.03
CA ASP A 367 3.14 -24.55 13.25
C ASP A 367 3.97 -25.23 14.35
N LYS A 368 5.17 -24.70 14.65
CA LYS A 368 6.01 -25.15 15.77
C LYS A 368 5.47 -24.74 17.14
N LEU A 369 4.50 -23.84 17.21
CA LEU A 369 3.89 -23.47 18.49
C LEU A 369 3.07 -24.66 19.04
N PRO A 370 3.17 -24.97 20.33
CA PRO A 370 2.57 -26.19 20.88
C PRO A 370 1.04 -26.12 21.03
N LEU A 371 0.50 -24.93 21.31
CA LEU A 371 -0.93 -24.73 21.58
C LEU A 371 -1.64 -24.17 20.34
N ALA A 372 -2.73 -24.82 19.93
CA ALA A 372 -3.51 -24.41 18.78
C ALA A 372 -4.23 -23.07 19.00
N GLU A 373 -4.67 -22.81 20.23
CA GLU A 373 -5.29 -21.55 20.64
C GLU A 373 -4.33 -20.38 20.43
N THR A 374 -3.06 -20.55 20.80
CA THR A 374 -2.02 -19.55 20.57
C THR A 374 -1.78 -19.32 19.08
N LYS A 375 -1.83 -20.38 18.25
CA LYS A 375 -1.72 -20.23 16.79
C LYS A 375 -2.85 -19.35 16.26
N LEU A 376 -4.09 -19.61 16.66
CA LEU A 376 -5.27 -18.86 16.24
C LEU A 376 -5.27 -17.40 16.73
N GLN A 377 -4.79 -17.14 17.96
CA GLN A 377 -4.67 -15.77 18.51
C GLN A 377 -3.67 -14.89 17.77
N LEU A 378 -2.73 -15.49 17.03
CA LEU A 378 -1.67 -14.79 16.31
C LEU A 378 -1.97 -14.54 14.82
N LEU A 379 -3.17 -14.90 14.37
CA LEU A 379 -3.65 -14.69 12.99
C LEU A 379 -4.53 -13.44 12.93
N THR A 380 -4.35 -12.61 11.90
CA THR A 380 -5.22 -11.44 11.68
C THR A 380 -6.48 -11.80 10.90
N TYR A 381 -6.45 -12.96 10.21
CA TYR A 381 -7.51 -13.44 9.32
C TYR A 381 -7.81 -12.48 8.15
N GLN A 382 -6.86 -11.60 7.80
CA GLN A 382 -7.01 -10.64 6.70
C GLN A 382 -6.68 -11.27 5.35
N THR A 383 -5.74 -12.21 5.31
CA THR A 383 -5.33 -12.88 4.07
C THR A 383 -5.92 -14.27 3.92
N HIS A 384 -5.95 -14.76 2.68
CA HIS A 384 -6.43 -16.11 2.35
C HIS A 384 -5.57 -17.21 3.00
N GLU A 385 -4.26 -16.99 3.05
CA GLU A 385 -3.30 -17.95 3.60
C GLU A 385 -3.46 -18.08 5.12
N GLU A 386 -3.66 -16.96 5.84
CA GLU A 386 -3.95 -17.00 7.29
C GLU A 386 -5.25 -17.75 7.57
N ARG A 387 -6.30 -17.50 6.78
CA ARG A 387 -7.59 -18.20 6.91
C ARG A 387 -7.47 -19.69 6.62
N THR A 388 -6.68 -20.05 5.60
CA THR A 388 -6.40 -21.44 5.24
C THR A 388 -5.68 -22.16 6.38
N PHE A 389 -4.66 -21.52 6.94
CA PHE A 389 -3.94 -22.03 8.10
C PHE A 389 -4.87 -22.17 9.33
N ALA A 390 -5.76 -21.21 9.56
CA ALA A 390 -6.74 -21.30 10.64
C ALA A 390 -7.67 -22.52 10.47
N VAL A 391 -8.20 -22.77 9.27
CA VAL A 391 -9.04 -23.95 8.99
C VAL A 391 -8.26 -25.24 9.26
N LYS A 392 -6.98 -25.33 8.87
CA LYS A 392 -6.11 -26.46 9.19
C LYS A 392 -5.94 -26.66 10.70
N VAL A 393 -5.70 -25.59 11.46
CA VAL A 393 -5.56 -25.66 12.93
C VAL A 393 -6.88 -26.08 13.59
N ILE A 394 -8.00 -25.54 13.14
CA ILE A 394 -9.34 -25.88 13.63
C ILE A 394 -9.68 -27.34 13.33
N SER A 395 -9.39 -27.84 12.12
CA SER A 395 -9.52 -29.26 11.78
C SER A 395 -8.80 -30.15 12.80
N ASN A 396 -7.57 -29.81 13.16
CA ASN A 396 -6.80 -30.56 14.16
C ASN A 396 -7.39 -30.46 15.57
N LEU A 397 -7.90 -29.30 15.99
CA LEU A 397 -8.61 -29.14 17.26
C LEU A 397 -9.84 -30.05 17.34
N LEU A 398 -10.66 -30.04 16.28
CA LEU A 398 -11.87 -30.85 16.21
C LEU A 398 -11.55 -32.36 16.21
N ARG A 399 -10.47 -32.78 15.53
CA ARG A 399 -9.95 -34.16 15.57
C ARG A 399 -9.57 -34.60 16.99
N ASN A 400 -9.00 -33.68 17.77
CA ASN A 400 -8.59 -33.92 19.15
C ASN A 400 -9.75 -33.79 20.16
N GLY A 401 -10.99 -33.70 19.68
CA GLY A 401 -12.18 -33.72 20.53
C GLY A 401 -12.64 -32.34 21.00
N ALA A 402 -12.14 -31.23 20.42
CA ALA A 402 -12.67 -29.91 20.73
C ALA A 402 -14.15 -29.79 20.31
N GLU A 403 -14.93 -29.08 21.13
CA GLU A 403 -16.33 -28.79 20.82
C GLU A 403 -16.44 -27.70 19.76
N SER A 404 -17.24 -27.95 18.72
CA SER A 404 -17.32 -27.08 17.53
C SER A 404 -17.77 -25.66 17.88
N ASP A 405 -18.80 -25.54 18.73
CA ASP A 405 -19.33 -24.24 19.14
C ASP A 405 -18.33 -23.43 19.96
N ALA A 406 -17.56 -24.11 20.83
CA ALA A 406 -16.53 -23.46 21.63
C ALA A 406 -15.40 -22.92 20.74
N VAL A 407 -14.97 -23.69 19.73
CA VAL A 407 -13.98 -23.22 18.76
C VAL A 407 -14.52 -22.04 17.95
N ALA A 408 -15.77 -22.11 17.49
CA ALA A 408 -16.41 -21.01 16.76
C ALA A 408 -16.46 -19.72 17.59
N ASP A 409 -16.74 -19.80 18.89
CA ASP A 409 -16.77 -18.65 19.78
C ASP A 409 -15.42 -17.95 19.89
N THR A 410 -14.30 -18.71 19.89
CA THR A 410 -12.94 -18.13 19.96
C THR A 410 -12.55 -17.29 18.74
N ILE A 411 -13.17 -17.54 17.58
CA ILE A 411 -12.86 -16.84 16.32
C ILE A 411 -14.00 -15.92 15.85
N SER A 412 -15.10 -15.85 16.58
CA SER A 412 -16.32 -15.14 16.16
C SER A 412 -16.10 -13.67 15.77
N ASP A 413 -15.28 -12.95 16.53
CA ASP A 413 -14.96 -11.54 16.26
C ASP A 413 -13.99 -11.37 15.08
N ALA A 414 -13.10 -12.34 14.85
CA ALA A 414 -11.99 -12.21 13.89
C ALA A 414 -12.26 -12.89 12.55
N TYR A 415 -13.02 -13.98 12.54
CA TYR A 415 -13.42 -14.74 11.34
C TYR A 415 -14.90 -15.16 11.42
N PRO A 416 -15.83 -14.20 11.39
CA PRO A 416 -17.25 -14.42 11.64
C PRO A 416 -17.91 -15.39 10.65
N ALA A 417 -17.51 -15.38 9.37
CA ALA A 417 -18.02 -16.30 8.36
C ALA A 417 -17.77 -17.77 8.72
N LEU A 418 -16.53 -18.12 9.12
CA LEU A 418 -16.21 -19.49 9.54
C LEU A 418 -16.94 -19.85 10.84
N ALA A 419 -17.02 -18.91 11.79
CA ALA A 419 -17.76 -19.13 13.05
C ALA A 419 -19.24 -19.42 12.79
N SER A 420 -19.89 -18.64 11.92
CA SER A 420 -21.28 -18.84 11.50
C SER A 420 -21.46 -20.20 10.81
N TYR A 421 -20.58 -20.54 9.87
CA TYR A 421 -20.60 -21.85 9.22
C TYR A 421 -20.49 -23.00 10.25
N MET A 422 -19.69 -22.86 11.30
CA MET A 422 -19.55 -23.90 12.32
C MET A 422 -20.78 -24.01 13.23
N LYS A 423 -21.33 -22.88 13.69
CA LYS A 423 -22.24 -22.82 14.83
C LYS A 423 -23.69 -22.56 14.45
N ASP A 424 -23.97 -21.80 13.39
CA ASP A 424 -25.31 -21.27 13.14
C ASP A 424 -26.26 -22.31 12.54
N ASN A 425 -27.55 -22.07 12.76
CA ASN A 425 -28.65 -22.89 12.28
C ASN A 425 -29.55 -22.11 11.34
N THR A 426 -30.28 -22.84 10.49
CA THR A 426 -31.32 -22.23 9.66
C THR A 426 -32.57 -21.91 10.48
N GLY A 427 -32.82 -22.67 11.55
CA GLY A 427 -34.04 -22.59 12.34
C GLY A 427 -35.28 -23.10 11.62
N CYS A 428 -35.11 -23.69 10.42
CA CYS A 428 -36.23 -24.16 9.59
C CYS A 428 -36.70 -25.57 9.99
N ASP A 429 -35.78 -26.45 10.42
CA ASP A 429 -36.08 -27.83 10.83
C ASP A 429 -35.01 -28.32 11.81
N GLU A 430 -35.42 -28.71 13.02
CA GLU A 430 -34.49 -29.06 14.11
C GLU A 430 -33.64 -30.30 13.80
N ALA A 431 -34.23 -31.32 13.18
CA ALA A 431 -33.53 -32.55 12.84
C ALA A 431 -32.48 -32.32 11.75
N LEU A 432 -32.82 -31.50 10.75
CA LEU A 432 -31.89 -31.08 9.70
C LEU A 432 -30.76 -30.21 10.26
N ASP A 433 -31.08 -29.23 11.11
CA ASP A 433 -30.06 -28.38 11.74
C ASP A 433 -29.07 -29.22 12.56
N LYS A 434 -29.55 -30.23 13.29
CA LYS A 434 -28.68 -31.17 14.03
C LYS A 434 -27.79 -32.00 13.11
N TYR A 435 -28.33 -32.49 11.99
CA TYR A 435 -27.56 -33.20 10.97
C TYR A 435 -26.50 -32.27 10.35
N MET A 436 -26.87 -31.04 9.96
CA MET A 436 -25.96 -30.12 9.27
C MET A 436 -24.85 -29.60 10.18
N ARG A 437 -25.11 -29.41 11.48
CA ARG A 437 -24.04 -29.15 12.46
C ARG A 437 -23.03 -30.29 12.53
N TRP A 438 -23.52 -31.54 12.59
CA TRP A 438 -22.65 -32.71 12.54
C TRP A 438 -21.88 -32.79 11.21
N TYR A 439 -22.54 -32.52 10.08
CA TYR A 439 -21.93 -32.54 8.77
C TYR A 439 -20.81 -31.51 8.66
N ARG A 440 -21.07 -30.23 8.97
CA ARG A 440 -20.07 -29.16 8.87
C ARG A 440 -18.88 -29.37 9.80
N LYS A 441 -19.11 -29.82 11.04
CA LYS A 441 -18.03 -30.22 11.97
C LYS A 441 -17.12 -31.27 11.33
N ASN A 442 -17.68 -32.35 10.79
CA ASN A 442 -16.91 -33.44 10.21
C ASN A 442 -16.32 -33.09 8.83
N LYS A 443 -16.95 -32.20 8.07
CA LYS A 443 -16.40 -31.62 6.82
C LYS A 443 -15.12 -30.83 7.13
N LEU A 444 -15.10 -30.04 8.20
CA LEU A 444 -13.87 -29.36 8.64
C LEU A 444 -12.78 -30.32 9.12
N ILE A 445 -13.14 -31.40 9.84
CA ILE A 445 -12.22 -32.47 10.25
C ILE A 445 -11.55 -33.15 9.05
N ASN A 446 -12.22 -33.17 7.88
CA ASN A 446 -11.73 -33.78 6.65
C ASN A 446 -11.36 -35.26 6.80
N ARG A 447 -12.23 -36.03 7.47
CA ARG A 447 -12.15 -37.49 7.60
C ARG A 447 -13.53 -38.08 7.42
N TYR A 448 -13.61 -39.27 6.82
CA TYR A 448 -14.88 -39.96 6.67
C TYR A 448 -15.42 -40.36 8.06
N PRO A 449 -16.57 -39.81 8.50
CA PRO A 449 -17.08 -40.05 9.85
C PRO A 449 -18.02 -41.25 9.94
N GLY A 450 -18.28 -41.93 8.82
CA GLY A 450 -19.39 -42.88 8.68
C GLY A 450 -20.74 -42.20 8.45
N ASP A 451 -21.82 -42.98 8.52
CA ASP A 451 -23.17 -42.48 8.35
C ASP A 451 -23.70 -41.77 9.60
N TYR A 452 -24.55 -40.77 9.39
CA TYR A 452 -25.25 -40.13 10.49
C TYR A 452 -26.26 -41.11 11.10
N PRO A 453 -26.33 -41.27 12.44
CA PRO A 453 -27.13 -42.33 13.07
C PRO A 453 -28.64 -42.15 12.96
N VAL A 454 -29.14 -40.96 12.58
CA VAL A 454 -30.58 -40.69 12.45
C VAL A 454 -30.95 -40.52 10.97
N PRO A 455 -31.74 -41.44 10.38
CA PRO A 455 -32.13 -41.33 8.98
C PRO A 455 -32.93 -40.05 8.69
N MET A 456 -32.62 -39.40 7.57
CA MET A 456 -33.34 -38.21 7.10
C MET A 456 -34.47 -38.61 6.14
N THR A 457 -35.69 -38.15 6.41
CA THR A 457 -36.82 -38.25 5.48
C THR A 457 -37.00 -36.94 4.72
N PHE A 458 -37.50 -37.01 3.48
CA PHE A 458 -37.61 -35.83 2.62
C PHE A 458 -39.05 -35.38 2.34
N ASP A 459 -40.05 -36.21 2.66
CA ASP A 459 -41.47 -35.99 2.32
C ASP A 459 -42.07 -34.71 2.93
N ARG A 460 -41.45 -34.18 3.99
CA ARG A 460 -41.88 -32.94 4.67
C ARG A 460 -41.40 -31.67 3.98
N PHE A 461 -40.48 -31.76 3.02
CA PHE A 461 -39.95 -30.62 2.29
C PHE A 461 -40.64 -30.48 0.93
N ASP A 462 -40.99 -29.25 0.58
CA ASP A 462 -41.58 -28.94 -0.72
C ASP A 462 -40.56 -29.14 -1.85
N ALA A 463 -41.04 -29.46 -3.05
CA ALA A 463 -40.21 -29.40 -4.26
C ALA A 463 -39.77 -27.96 -4.52
N ARG A 464 -38.49 -27.74 -4.88
CA ARG A 464 -37.93 -26.40 -5.15
C ARG A 464 -38.79 -25.59 -6.13
N PHE A 465 -39.21 -26.22 -7.22
CA PHE A 465 -40.06 -25.59 -8.24
C PHE A 465 -41.36 -25.01 -7.66
N LYS A 466 -42.00 -25.71 -6.72
CA LYS A 466 -43.25 -25.25 -6.07
C LYS A 466 -43.02 -23.94 -5.31
N LEU A 467 -41.86 -23.77 -4.67
CA LEU A 467 -41.52 -22.55 -3.94
C LEU A 467 -41.18 -21.40 -4.90
N MET A 468 -40.45 -21.69 -5.98
CA MET A 468 -40.11 -20.68 -6.98
C MET A 468 -41.34 -20.16 -7.73
N HIS A 469 -42.28 -21.04 -8.08
CA HIS A 469 -43.53 -20.69 -8.75
C HIS A 469 -44.40 -19.70 -7.94
N GLN A 470 -44.25 -19.63 -6.61
CA GLN A 470 -44.92 -18.62 -5.77
C GLN A 470 -44.48 -17.17 -6.06
N MET A 471 -43.39 -17.01 -6.82
CA MET A 471 -42.85 -15.73 -7.26
C MET A 471 -43.21 -15.39 -8.71
N GLU A 472 -43.86 -16.30 -9.44
CA GLU A 472 -44.25 -16.06 -10.82
C GLU A 472 -45.20 -14.85 -10.95
N GLY A 473 -44.98 -14.04 -11.99
CA GLY A 473 -45.72 -12.81 -12.23
C GLY A 473 -45.31 -11.62 -11.35
N LYS A 474 -44.38 -11.79 -10.39
CA LYS A 474 -43.74 -10.69 -9.67
C LYS A 474 -42.49 -10.22 -10.41
N ASP A 475 -42.06 -8.99 -10.15
CA ASP A 475 -40.72 -8.52 -10.54
C ASP A 475 -39.68 -9.16 -9.62
N CYS A 476 -39.29 -10.37 -9.98
CA CYS A 476 -38.42 -11.23 -9.20
C CYS A 476 -37.34 -11.83 -10.11
N VAL A 477 -36.08 -11.56 -9.81
CA VAL A 477 -34.93 -12.20 -10.47
C VAL A 477 -34.55 -13.46 -9.71
N ALA A 478 -34.28 -14.55 -10.43
CA ALA A 478 -33.80 -15.81 -9.87
C ALA A 478 -32.28 -15.89 -9.93
N PHE A 479 -31.64 -16.10 -8.78
CA PHE A 479 -30.20 -16.22 -8.63
C PHE A 479 -29.84 -17.63 -8.17
N TRP A 480 -29.28 -18.41 -9.08
CA TRP A 480 -28.87 -19.79 -8.88
C TRP A 480 -27.39 -19.86 -8.54
N ILE A 481 -27.07 -20.59 -7.47
CA ILE A 481 -25.69 -20.88 -7.07
C ILE A 481 -25.50 -22.39 -7.21
N ASP A 482 -24.71 -22.81 -8.18
CA ASP A 482 -24.43 -24.22 -8.48
C ASP A 482 -23.71 -24.88 -7.29
N GLY A 483 -24.24 -26.00 -6.81
CA GLY A 483 -23.73 -26.67 -5.61
C GLY A 483 -24.17 -26.05 -4.28
N PHE A 484 -25.12 -25.11 -4.27
CA PHE A 484 -25.64 -24.50 -3.03
C PHE A 484 -26.63 -25.42 -2.28
N GLY A 485 -26.07 -26.42 -1.61
CA GLY A 485 -26.77 -27.26 -0.62
C GLY A 485 -27.11 -26.49 0.66
N VAL A 486 -28.05 -27.04 1.43
CA VAL A 486 -28.52 -26.43 2.68
C VAL A 486 -27.43 -26.30 3.75
N GLU A 487 -26.29 -26.99 3.61
CA GLU A 487 -25.16 -26.85 4.52
C GLU A 487 -24.72 -25.38 4.69
N TYR A 488 -24.74 -24.60 3.61
CA TYR A 488 -24.27 -23.22 3.58
C TYR A 488 -25.35 -22.20 3.93
N ALA A 489 -26.61 -22.63 4.11
CA ALA A 489 -27.72 -21.71 4.33
C ALA A 489 -27.53 -20.80 5.57
N PRO A 490 -27.04 -21.28 6.73
CA PRO A 490 -26.77 -20.41 7.88
C PRO A 490 -25.70 -19.34 7.59
N LEU A 491 -24.61 -19.72 6.91
CA LEU A 491 -23.56 -18.79 6.48
C LEU A 491 -24.12 -17.73 5.54
N PHE A 492 -24.90 -18.12 4.53
CA PHE A 492 -25.46 -17.15 3.59
C PHE A 492 -26.43 -16.19 4.29
N LEU A 493 -27.22 -16.67 5.25
CA LEU A 493 -28.07 -15.82 6.07
C LEU A 493 -27.24 -14.82 6.91
N HIS A 494 -26.09 -15.24 7.42
CA HIS A 494 -25.14 -14.35 8.12
C HIS A 494 -24.61 -13.25 7.20
N GLU A 495 -24.13 -13.61 6.00
CA GLU A 495 -23.59 -12.66 5.02
C GLU A 495 -24.64 -11.64 4.54
N LEU A 496 -25.90 -12.07 4.36
CA LEU A 496 -27.02 -11.16 4.05
C LEU A 496 -27.28 -10.19 5.22
N LYS A 497 -27.33 -10.68 6.45
CA LYS A 497 -27.55 -9.84 7.64
C LYS A 497 -26.43 -8.83 7.86
N ALA A 498 -25.17 -9.21 7.60
CA ALA A 498 -24.02 -8.32 7.67
C ALA A 498 -24.14 -7.12 6.71
N ARG A 499 -24.92 -7.27 5.64
CA ARG A 499 -25.26 -6.20 4.68
C ARG A 499 -26.59 -5.50 4.96
N GLY A 500 -27.22 -5.78 6.11
CA GLY A 500 -28.54 -5.23 6.45
C GLY A 500 -29.69 -5.80 5.60
N ILE A 501 -29.49 -6.97 4.98
CA ILE A 501 -30.49 -7.64 4.16
C ILE A 501 -31.15 -8.75 4.99
N GLU A 502 -32.44 -8.60 5.27
CA GLU A 502 -33.25 -9.64 5.90
C GLU A 502 -34.13 -10.32 4.84
N PRO A 503 -34.00 -11.65 4.65
CA PRO A 503 -34.90 -12.40 3.78
C PRO A 503 -36.35 -12.31 4.28
N ASP A 504 -37.29 -12.09 3.36
CA ASP A 504 -38.74 -12.16 3.60
C ASP A 504 -39.16 -13.61 3.92
N SER A 505 -38.46 -14.59 3.34
CA SER A 505 -38.58 -15.99 3.75
C SER A 505 -37.30 -16.78 3.47
N VAL A 506 -37.06 -17.78 4.32
CA VAL A 506 -36.06 -18.84 4.11
C VAL A 506 -36.79 -20.17 4.24
N LYS A 507 -36.75 -20.99 3.20
CA LYS A 507 -37.37 -22.32 3.17
C LYS A 507 -36.38 -23.36 2.70
N ILE A 508 -36.57 -24.61 3.11
CA ILE A 508 -35.80 -25.75 2.64
C ILE A 508 -36.64 -26.55 1.64
N ALA A 509 -36.04 -26.92 0.53
CA ALA A 509 -36.68 -27.65 -0.55
C ALA A 509 -35.86 -28.84 -1.02
N THR A 510 -36.49 -29.76 -1.75
CA THR A 510 -35.78 -30.87 -2.40
C THR A 510 -35.39 -30.52 -3.82
N ALA A 511 -34.13 -30.79 -4.17
CA ALA A 511 -33.66 -30.95 -5.54
C ALA A 511 -34.22 -32.24 -6.17
N LEU A 512 -34.17 -32.32 -7.51
CA LEU A 512 -34.49 -33.51 -8.26
C LEU A 512 -33.36 -34.54 -8.14
N LEU A 513 -33.73 -35.81 -8.13
CA LEU A 513 -32.81 -36.92 -8.19
C LEU A 513 -32.65 -37.39 -9.65
N PRO A 514 -31.44 -37.77 -10.08
CA PRO A 514 -30.15 -37.61 -9.38
C PRO A 514 -29.77 -36.14 -9.16
N THR A 515 -29.06 -35.83 -8.06
CA THR A 515 -28.54 -34.48 -7.74
C THR A 515 -27.36 -34.11 -8.64
N GLU A 516 -27.62 -34.01 -9.93
CA GLU A 516 -26.68 -33.39 -10.89
C GLU A 516 -27.36 -32.21 -11.57
N THR A 517 -26.55 -31.24 -12.00
CA THR A 517 -26.94 -30.08 -12.79
C THR A 517 -27.83 -30.46 -13.97
N SER A 518 -27.51 -31.54 -14.70
CA SER A 518 -28.27 -31.97 -15.88
C SER A 518 -29.73 -32.34 -15.60
N TYR A 519 -30.04 -32.80 -14.39
CA TYR A 519 -31.40 -33.12 -13.94
C TYR A 519 -32.06 -31.96 -13.18
N ASN A 520 -31.29 -30.95 -12.78
CA ASN A 520 -31.73 -29.81 -11.98
C ASN A 520 -31.67 -28.47 -12.73
N HIS A 521 -31.33 -28.48 -14.03
CA HIS A 521 -31.30 -27.30 -14.90
C HIS A 521 -32.72 -26.73 -15.06
N GLN A 522 -33.04 -25.74 -14.24
CA GLN A 522 -34.34 -25.06 -14.20
C GLN A 522 -34.22 -23.54 -14.43
N TRP A 523 -33.05 -23.07 -14.85
CA TRP A 523 -32.85 -21.71 -15.36
C TRP A 523 -32.91 -21.69 -16.89
N ASP A 524 -33.16 -20.51 -17.45
CA ASP A 524 -32.98 -20.23 -18.89
C ASP A 524 -31.81 -19.26 -19.04
N GLU A 525 -30.76 -19.68 -19.76
CA GLU A 525 -29.56 -18.87 -20.01
C GLU A 525 -29.84 -17.63 -20.88
N ASN A 526 -30.97 -17.61 -21.59
CA ASN A 526 -31.39 -16.48 -22.42
C ASN A 526 -32.35 -15.54 -21.68
N ASP A 527 -32.81 -15.90 -20.48
CA ASP A 527 -33.71 -15.08 -19.68
C ASP A 527 -32.90 -14.13 -18.77
N PRO A 528 -32.99 -12.79 -18.98
CA PRO A 528 -32.30 -11.83 -18.10
C PRO A 528 -32.82 -11.84 -16.66
N MET A 529 -33.99 -12.44 -16.40
CA MET A 529 -34.53 -12.63 -15.04
C MET A 529 -33.95 -13.85 -14.33
N THR A 530 -33.00 -14.56 -14.95
CA THR A 530 -32.32 -15.69 -14.32
C THR A 530 -30.80 -15.58 -14.45
N LEU A 531 -30.10 -15.81 -13.34
CA LEU A 531 -28.64 -15.73 -13.23
C LEU A 531 -28.12 -17.02 -12.60
N LYS A 532 -27.01 -17.54 -13.12
CA LYS A 532 -26.34 -18.74 -12.59
C LYS A 532 -24.88 -18.45 -12.22
N TRP A 533 -24.45 -18.95 -11.06
CA TRP A 533 -23.06 -18.90 -10.59
C TRP A 533 -22.50 -20.31 -10.34
N ASP A 534 -21.48 -20.66 -11.11
CA ASP A 534 -20.87 -22.01 -11.09
C ASP A 534 -19.66 -22.15 -10.16
N ARG A 535 -19.30 -21.05 -9.48
CA ARG A 535 -18.02 -20.93 -8.77
C ARG A 535 -17.90 -21.90 -7.60
N LEU A 536 -18.99 -22.11 -6.85
CA LEU A 536 -19.01 -22.99 -5.69
C LEU A 536 -18.76 -24.44 -6.10
N ASP A 537 -19.60 -25.01 -6.97
CA ASP A 537 -19.44 -26.38 -7.48
C ASP A 537 -18.06 -26.60 -8.15
N SER A 538 -17.64 -25.67 -9.02
CA SER A 538 -16.32 -25.74 -9.68
C SER A 538 -15.17 -25.83 -8.68
N CYS A 539 -15.22 -25.02 -7.62
CA CYS A 539 -14.23 -25.02 -6.54
C CYS A 539 -14.28 -26.34 -5.74
N SER A 540 -15.47 -26.83 -5.41
CA SER A 540 -15.68 -28.08 -4.67
C SER A 540 -15.07 -29.29 -5.38
N HIS A 541 -15.20 -29.40 -6.71
CA HIS A 541 -14.64 -30.52 -7.48
C HIS A 541 -13.13 -30.41 -7.70
N LYS A 542 -12.64 -29.22 -8.06
CA LYS A 542 -11.29 -29.07 -8.65
C LYS A 542 -10.33 -28.26 -7.80
N GLY A 543 -10.80 -27.55 -6.78
CA GLY A 543 -10.07 -26.46 -6.14
C GLY A 543 -9.68 -25.37 -7.14
N MET A 544 -8.58 -24.67 -6.85
CA MET A 544 -8.02 -23.69 -7.78
C MET A 544 -7.00 -24.35 -8.72
N PRO A 545 -6.65 -23.73 -9.87
CA PRO A 545 -5.70 -24.33 -10.82
C PRO A 545 -4.37 -24.75 -10.17
N ASP A 546 -3.78 -23.87 -9.37
CA ASP A 546 -2.46 -24.06 -8.75
C ASP A 546 -2.52 -24.35 -7.24
N ASP A 547 -3.72 -24.54 -6.68
CA ASP A 547 -3.92 -24.86 -5.27
C ASP A 547 -4.96 -25.97 -5.12
N LYS A 548 -4.48 -27.13 -4.65
CA LYS A 548 -5.26 -28.34 -4.40
C LYS A 548 -5.51 -28.60 -2.92
N SER A 549 -5.12 -27.68 -2.04
CA SER A 549 -5.41 -27.80 -0.62
C SER A 549 -6.93 -27.82 -0.40
N TYR A 550 -7.38 -28.80 0.37
CA TYR A 550 -8.75 -28.87 0.82
C TYR A 550 -9.09 -27.72 1.78
N TYR A 551 -8.18 -27.37 2.69
CA TYR A 551 -8.43 -26.28 3.64
C TYR A 551 -8.51 -24.92 2.94
N SER A 552 -7.71 -24.72 1.90
CA SER A 552 -7.81 -23.55 1.02
C SER A 552 -9.15 -23.53 0.27
N CYS A 553 -9.59 -24.69 -0.24
CA CYS A 553 -10.90 -24.81 -0.89
C CYS A 553 -12.04 -24.40 0.05
N ILE A 554 -12.04 -24.82 1.33
CA ILE A 554 -13.04 -24.37 2.31
C ILE A 554 -13.08 -22.85 2.38
N VAL A 555 -11.94 -22.16 2.47
CA VAL A 555 -11.89 -20.69 2.54
C VAL A 555 -12.50 -20.07 1.27
N HIS A 556 -12.21 -20.62 0.09
CA HIS A 556 -12.83 -20.16 -1.15
C HIS A 556 -14.34 -20.41 -1.19
N GLN A 557 -14.82 -21.57 -0.73
CA GLN A 557 -16.25 -21.87 -0.65
C GLN A 557 -16.97 -20.87 0.29
N LEU A 558 -16.39 -20.55 1.45
CA LEU A 558 -16.95 -19.55 2.36
C LEU A 558 -17.01 -18.16 1.70
N ALA A 559 -15.96 -17.77 0.98
CA ALA A 559 -15.89 -16.46 0.32
C ALA A 559 -16.94 -16.27 -0.79
N VAL A 560 -17.39 -17.35 -1.45
CA VAL A 560 -18.48 -17.28 -2.44
C VAL A 560 -19.74 -16.64 -1.87
N PHE A 561 -20.06 -16.89 -0.60
CA PHE A 561 -21.29 -16.39 0.01
C PHE A 561 -21.26 -14.89 0.34
N ALA A 562 -20.09 -14.36 0.69
CA ALA A 562 -19.91 -12.92 0.88
C ALA A 562 -20.10 -12.16 -0.46
N GLU A 563 -19.58 -12.71 -1.55
CA GLU A 563 -19.77 -12.19 -2.91
C GLU A 563 -21.21 -12.37 -3.40
N ALA A 564 -21.84 -13.51 -3.10
CA ALA A 564 -23.23 -13.77 -3.46
C ALA A 564 -24.17 -12.80 -2.74
N ALA A 565 -23.90 -12.47 -1.48
CA ALA A 565 -24.67 -11.48 -0.74
C ALA A 565 -24.51 -10.07 -1.34
N GLU A 566 -23.31 -9.71 -1.81
CA GLU A 566 -23.11 -8.47 -2.60
C GLU A 566 -23.91 -8.47 -3.90
N LYS A 567 -23.97 -9.62 -4.58
CA LYS A 567 -24.74 -9.74 -5.81
C LYS A 567 -26.22 -9.57 -5.54
N VAL A 568 -26.75 -10.12 -4.44
CA VAL A 568 -28.15 -9.90 -4.02
C VAL A 568 -28.42 -8.42 -3.78
N GLU A 569 -27.53 -7.71 -3.09
CA GLU A 569 -27.64 -6.26 -2.86
C GLU A 569 -27.78 -5.50 -4.19
N LYS A 570 -26.89 -5.77 -5.16
CA LYS A 570 -26.94 -5.17 -6.51
C LYS A 570 -28.23 -5.52 -7.24
N LEU A 571 -28.69 -6.78 -7.17
CA LEU A 571 -29.94 -7.20 -7.81
C LEU A 571 -31.17 -6.50 -7.20
N LEU A 572 -31.14 -6.19 -5.91
CA LEU A 572 -32.19 -5.40 -5.26
C LEU A 572 -32.18 -3.92 -5.69
N GLU A 573 -31.12 -3.42 -6.34
CA GLU A 573 -31.17 -2.11 -6.98
C GLU A 573 -32.11 -2.10 -8.19
N GLU A 574 -32.16 -3.21 -8.92
CA GLU A 574 -32.85 -3.36 -10.22
C GLU A 574 -34.20 -4.10 -10.13
N HIS A 575 -34.40 -4.91 -9.09
CA HIS A 575 -35.60 -5.74 -8.91
C HIS A 575 -36.26 -5.55 -7.56
N ASN A 576 -37.58 -5.75 -7.51
CA ASN A 576 -38.33 -5.71 -6.24
C ASN A 576 -38.12 -6.97 -5.38
N TYR A 577 -37.82 -8.11 -6.00
CA TYR A 577 -37.56 -9.38 -5.33
C TYR A 577 -36.34 -10.07 -5.93
N VAL A 578 -35.60 -10.78 -5.09
CA VAL A 578 -34.55 -11.71 -5.50
C VAL A 578 -34.86 -13.05 -4.86
N ILE A 579 -34.99 -14.11 -5.66
CA ILE A 579 -35.08 -15.49 -5.18
C ILE A 579 -33.74 -16.17 -5.37
N ILE A 580 -33.16 -16.70 -4.29
CA ILE A 580 -31.83 -17.34 -4.30
C ILE A 580 -31.96 -18.82 -3.94
N THR A 581 -31.36 -19.71 -4.72
CA THR A 581 -31.40 -21.15 -4.47
C THR A 581 -30.23 -21.89 -5.13
N GLY A 582 -30.07 -23.17 -4.78
CA GLY A 582 -29.16 -24.10 -5.45
C GLY A 582 -29.89 -25.09 -6.35
N ASP A 583 -29.19 -25.59 -7.36
CA ASP A 583 -29.65 -26.68 -8.21
C ASP A 583 -29.49 -28.05 -7.51
N HIS A 584 -28.39 -28.24 -6.79
CA HIS A 584 -28.14 -29.30 -5.81
C HIS A 584 -27.08 -28.83 -4.80
N GLY A 585 -26.74 -29.68 -3.82
CA GLY A 585 -25.51 -29.54 -3.03
C GLY A 585 -24.43 -30.54 -3.45
N SER A 586 -23.33 -30.56 -2.69
CA SER A 586 -22.20 -31.47 -2.88
C SER A 586 -21.87 -32.23 -1.60
N SER A 587 -21.21 -33.38 -1.75
CA SER A 587 -20.82 -34.25 -0.64
C SER A 587 -19.32 -34.48 -0.61
N ARG A 588 -18.67 -33.90 0.42
CA ARG A 588 -17.29 -34.27 0.78
C ARG A 588 -17.21 -35.69 1.34
N PHE A 589 -18.22 -36.15 2.07
CA PHE A 589 -18.17 -37.47 2.69
C PHE A 589 -18.28 -38.60 1.68
N ALA A 590 -19.11 -38.44 0.64
CA ALA A 590 -19.12 -39.41 -0.46
C ALA A 590 -17.77 -39.45 -1.19
N ALA A 591 -17.10 -38.30 -1.35
CA ALA A 591 -15.76 -38.23 -1.94
C ALA A 591 -14.68 -38.93 -1.09
N LEU A 592 -14.75 -38.80 0.23
CA LEU A 592 -13.84 -39.48 1.17
C LEU A 592 -14.17 -40.99 1.27
N ALA A 593 -15.45 -41.34 1.35
CA ALA A 593 -15.94 -42.71 1.41
C ALA A 593 -15.51 -43.54 0.20
N PHE A 594 -15.46 -42.93 -0.99
CA PHE A 594 -14.98 -43.57 -2.21
C PHE A 594 -13.55 -44.12 -2.10
N HIS A 595 -12.72 -43.55 -1.22
CA HIS A 595 -11.33 -43.94 -1.00
C HIS A 595 -11.08 -44.62 0.35
N ASP A 596 -12.11 -44.78 1.18
CA ASP A 596 -11.98 -45.34 2.53
C ASP A 596 -12.03 -46.87 2.50
N SER A 597 -11.10 -47.53 3.19
CA SER A 597 -10.99 -48.99 3.18
C SER A 597 -12.13 -49.70 3.92
N SER A 598 -12.88 -48.99 4.78
CA SER A 598 -14.06 -49.51 5.46
C SER A 598 -15.31 -49.53 4.57
N VAL A 599 -15.30 -48.83 3.44
CA VAL A 599 -16.43 -48.74 2.51
C VAL A 599 -16.25 -49.77 1.41
N VAL A 600 -17.13 -50.78 1.38
CA VAL A 600 -17.12 -51.82 0.35
C VAL A 600 -17.97 -51.37 -0.84
N PRO A 601 -17.42 -51.22 -2.05
CA PRO A 601 -18.19 -50.78 -3.21
C PRO A 601 -19.29 -51.78 -3.59
N VAL A 602 -20.46 -51.26 -3.94
CA VAL A 602 -21.63 -52.07 -4.31
C VAL A 602 -21.52 -52.50 -5.77
N ALA A 603 -21.76 -53.78 -6.06
CA ALA A 603 -21.78 -54.25 -7.45
C ALA A 603 -22.94 -53.58 -8.22
N PRO A 604 -22.68 -52.92 -9.37
CA PRO A 604 -23.73 -52.30 -10.16
C PRO A 604 -24.68 -53.36 -10.74
N PRO A 605 -25.97 -53.04 -10.91
CA PRO A 605 -26.90 -53.88 -11.67
C PRO A 605 -26.37 -54.25 -13.06
N ARG A 606 -26.69 -55.46 -13.53
CA ARG A 606 -26.32 -55.88 -14.89
C ARG A 606 -26.94 -54.92 -15.91
N LYS A 607 -26.14 -54.50 -16.91
CA LYS A 607 -26.56 -53.57 -17.97
C LYS A 607 -27.09 -52.25 -17.38
N SER A 608 -26.30 -51.67 -16.49
CA SER A 608 -26.51 -50.31 -16.00
C SER A 608 -25.31 -49.45 -16.39
N THR A 609 -25.53 -48.14 -16.52
CA THR A 609 -24.47 -47.17 -16.73
C THR A 609 -24.20 -46.43 -15.43
N ILE A 610 -23.02 -46.63 -14.86
CA ILE A 610 -22.60 -45.93 -13.64
C ILE A 610 -22.30 -44.46 -13.98
N ARG A 611 -22.77 -43.55 -13.13
CA ARG A 611 -22.58 -42.10 -13.24
C ARG A 611 -22.05 -41.52 -11.94
N SER A 612 -21.53 -40.30 -12.01
CA SER A 612 -21.01 -39.53 -10.87
C SER A 612 -20.22 -40.40 -9.88
N PHE A 613 -19.14 -41.03 -10.36
CA PHE A 613 -18.25 -41.88 -9.56
C PHE A 613 -18.97 -42.96 -8.71
N GLY A 614 -20.10 -43.46 -9.16
CA GLY A 614 -20.84 -44.51 -8.46
C GLY A 614 -21.94 -44.01 -7.52
N ARG A 615 -22.24 -42.71 -7.49
CA ARG A 615 -23.37 -42.17 -6.70
C ARG A 615 -24.73 -42.62 -7.21
N PHE A 616 -24.84 -42.88 -8.50
CA PHE A 616 -26.03 -43.52 -9.07
C PHE A 616 -25.71 -44.31 -10.35
N CYS A 617 -26.68 -45.10 -10.82
CA CYS A 617 -26.62 -45.71 -12.14
C CYS A 617 -27.94 -45.57 -12.90
N GLU A 618 -27.83 -45.42 -14.22
CA GLU A 618 -28.96 -45.49 -15.15
C GLU A 618 -29.23 -46.95 -15.48
N LEU A 619 -30.48 -47.39 -15.34
CA LEU A 619 -30.92 -48.75 -15.66
C LEU A 619 -31.44 -48.83 -17.09
N ASP A 620 -31.10 -49.91 -17.80
CA ASP A 620 -31.71 -50.24 -19.08
C ASP A 620 -33.23 -50.50 -18.93
N GLU A 621 -34.00 -50.26 -20.01
CA GLU A 621 -35.45 -50.47 -20.07
C GLU A 621 -35.89 -51.91 -19.71
N LYS A 622 -35.00 -52.89 -19.85
CA LYS A 622 -35.25 -54.31 -19.51
C LYS A 622 -35.02 -54.64 -18.03
N SER A 623 -34.56 -53.66 -17.23
CA SER A 623 -34.19 -53.81 -15.82
C SER A 623 -35.18 -53.12 -14.86
N ILE A 624 -36.36 -52.74 -15.38
CA ILE A 624 -37.42 -52.01 -14.66
C ILE A 624 -38.04 -52.83 -13.51
N ASP A 625 -37.94 -54.17 -13.52
CA ASP A 625 -38.49 -55.03 -12.46
C ASP A 625 -37.48 -55.36 -11.34
N MET A 626 -36.27 -54.81 -11.38
CA MET A 626 -35.26 -55.07 -10.35
C MET A 626 -35.66 -54.51 -8.97
N ILE A 627 -35.51 -55.32 -7.93
CA ILE A 627 -35.64 -54.88 -6.52
C ILE A 627 -34.49 -53.92 -6.20
N PRO A 628 -34.76 -52.73 -5.60
CA PRO A 628 -33.71 -51.81 -5.18
C PRO A 628 -32.73 -52.50 -4.21
N LEU A 629 -31.45 -52.19 -4.35
CA LEU A 629 -30.44 -52.64 -3.39
C LEU A 629 -30.64 -51.92 -2.05
N PRO A 630 -30.17 -52.48 -0.92
CA PRO A 630 -30.15 -51.77 0.35
C PRO A 630 -29.52 -50.38 0.18
N ASP A 631 -30.06 -49.39 0.90
CA ASP A 631 -29.59 -47.99 0.87
C ASP A 631 -29.59 -47.34 -0.52
N THR A 632 -30.42 -47.83 -1.43
CA THR A 632 -30.66 -47.17 -2.73
C THR A 632 -32.12 -46.80 -2.93
N SER A 633 -32.34 -45.71 -3.66
CA SER A 633 -33.66 -45.29 -4.13
C SER A 633 -33.77 -45.54 -5.63
N LYS A 634 -34.77 -46.32 -6.02
CA LYS A 634 -35.13 -46.52 -7.43
C LYS A 634 -36.24 -45.57 -7.82
N LEU A 635 -36.03 -44.80 -8.88
CA LEU A 635 -37.01 -43.83 -9.37
C LEU A 635 -36.86 -43.61 -10.88
N ILE A 636 -37.85 -42.96 -11.48
CA ILE A 636 -37.75 -42.46 -12.86
C ILE A 636 -37.27 -41.03 -12.77
N ALA A 637 -36.14 -40.73 -13.42
CA ALA A 637 -35.60 -39.38 -13.48
C ALA A 637 -36.60 -38.48 -14.23
N THR A 638 -36.96 -37.36 -13.59
CA THR A 638 -37.95 -36.40 -14.11
C THR A 638 -37.56 -35.85 -15.47
N ILE A 639 -36.26 -35.62 -15.68
CA ILE A 639 -35.69 -35.19 -16.95
C ILE A 639 -35.09 -36.41 -17.65
N GLY A 640 -35.50 -36.66 -18.90
CA GLY A 640 -35.03 -37.77 -19.73
C GLY A 640 -35.75 -39.11 -19.53
N GLY A 641 -36.59 -39.26 -18.49
CA GLY A 641 -37.50 -40.41 -18.32
C GLY A 641 -36.81 -41.76 -18.05
N LYS A 642 -35.50 -41.76 -17.76
CA LYS A 642 -34.73 -42.99 -17.49
C LYS A 642 -34.98 -43.47 -16.07
N THR A 643 -35.04 -44.79 -15.88
CA THR A 643 -35.05 -45.37 -14.53
C THR A 643 -33.63 -45.31 -13.96
N VAL A 644 -33.47 -44.73 -12.77
CA VAL A 644 -32.20 -44.59 -12.08
C VAL A 644 -32.23 -45.28 -10.72
N LEU A 645 -31.07 -45.71 -10.26
CA LEU A 645 -30.84 -46.21 -8.91
C LEU A 645 -29.81 -45.31 -8.22
N VAL A 646 -30.21 -44.62 -7.16
CA VAL A 646 -29.41 -43.58 -6.49
C VAL A 646 -29.04 -44.00 -5.07
N MET A 647 -27.81 -43.73 -4.64
CA MET A 647 -27.34 -44.03 -3.27
C MET A 647 -27.95 -43.07 -2.23
N ASN A 648 -28.46 -43.61 -1.13
CA ASN A 648 -29.06 -42.86 -0.02
C ASN A 648 -28.07 -42.50 1.09
N ASN A 649 -26.89 -43.13 1.10
CA ASN A 649 -25.81 -42.92 2.06
C ASN A 649 -24.51 -42.55 1.30
N TYR A 650 -23.35 -42.67 1.94
CA TYR A 650 -22.05 -42.36 1.31
C TYR A 650 -21.43 -43.53 0.54
N GLN A 651 -22.14 -44.66 0.36
CA GLN A 651 -21.67 -45.76 -0.48
C GLN A 651 -21.62 -45.37 -1.97
N HIS A 652 -21.02 -46.22 -2.77
CA HIS A 652 -20.92 -46.04 -4.21
C HIS A 652 -20.92 -47.37 -4.96
N PHE A 653 -21.39 -47.35 -6.20
CA PHE A 653 -21.21 -48.47 -7.12
C PHE A 653 -19.74 -48.65 -7.47
N ALA A 654 -19.33 -49.91 -7.66
CA ALA A 654 -17.97 -50.25 -8.04
C ALA A 654 -17.59 -49.63 -9.40
N VAL A 655 -16.73 -48.61 -9.37
CA VAL A 655 -16.19 -47.91 -10.53
C VAL A 655 -14.79 -47.40 -10.22
N GLY A 656 -13.93 -47.30 -11.23
CA GLY A 656 -12.63 -46.64 -11.08
C GLY A 656 -12.77 -45.12 -11.07
N GLY A 657 -11.85 -44.42 -10.42
CA GLY A 657 -11.84 -42.95 -10.40
C GLY A 657 -10.98 -42.39 -9.28
N ASN A 658 -10.86 -41.07 -9.23
CA ASN A 658 -10.24 -40.36 -8.12
C ASN A 658 -10.98 -39.04 -7.86
N ILE A 659 -11.75 -39.00 -6.76
CA ILE A 659 -12.47 -37.80 -6.32
C ILE A 659 -11.62 -36.97 -5.35
N ALA A 660 -11.19 -37.58 -4.24
CA ALA A 660 -10.44 -36.91 -3.16
C ALA A 660 -9.27 -37.78 -2.65
N SER A 661 -8.62 -38.57 -3.50
CA SER A 661 -7.52 -39.46 -3.07
C SER A 661 -6.29 -38.67 -2.65
N GLY A 662 -5.48 -39.26 -1.77
CA GLY A 662 -4.28 -38.64 -1.22
C GLY A 662 -4.48 -37.86 0.08
N ASN A 663 -5.72 -37.79 0.60
CA ASN A 663 -6.01 -37.18 1.91
C ASN A 663 -5.37 -37.99 3.06
N ALA A 664 -4.20 -37.58 3.52
CA ALA A 664 -3.48 -38.11 4.67
C ALA A 664 -3.45 -37.08 5.81
N GLU A 665 -2.73 -37.34 6.90
CA GLU A 665 -2.58 -36.33 7.98
C GLU A 665 -1.82 -35.10 7.50
N ASP A 666 -0.77 -35.31 6.70
CA ASP A 666 0.13 -34.26 6.21
C ASP A 666 -0.14 -33.83 4.76
N ASN A 667 -1.18 -34.37 4.12
CA ASN A 667 -1.52 -34.06 2.74
C ASN A 667 -3.03 -33.94 2.59
N ASP A 668 -3.54 -32.75 2.32
CA ASP A 668 -4.96 -32.48 2.13
C ASP A 668 -5.27 -32.19 0.66
N VAL A 669 -6.24 -32.91 0.10
CA VAL A 669 -6.59 -32.84 -1.33
C VAL A 669 -8.07 -32.50 -1.47
N VAL A 670 -8.35 -31.44 -2.22
CA VAL A 670 -9.71 -30.99 -2.60
C VAL A 670 -10.48 -32.08 -3.35
N GLY A 671 -11.82 -32.01 -3.28
CA GLY A 671 -12.71 -32.89 -4.05
C GLY A 671 -14.00 -33.19 -3.31
N GLU A 672 -15.13 -32.86 -3.91
CA GLU A 672 -16.46 -33.26 -3.48
C GLU A 672 -17.17 -33.95 -4.64
N THR A 673 -18.26 -34.65 -4.39
CA THR A 673 -19.06 -35.29 -5.46
C THR A 673 -20.55 -35.13 -5.19
N HIS A 674 -21.38 -35.38 -6.18
CA HIS A 674 -22.83 -35.26 -6.08
C HIS A 674 -23.52 -36.37 -6.91
N GLY A 675 -24.85 -36.34 -7.03
CA GLY A 675 -25.66 -37.34 -7.75
C GLY A 675 -26.35 -38.36 -6.84
N GLY A 676 -26.14 -38.30 -5.53
CA GLY A 676 -26.75 -39.13 -4.49
C GLY A 676 -28.06 -38.56 -3.91
N ASN A 677 -28.51 -39.15 -2.81
CA ASN A 677 -29.74 -38.79 -2.09
C ASN A 677 -29.46 -38.49 -0.60
N THR A 678 -28.23 -38.06 -0.27
CA THR A 678 -27.89 -37.58 1.07
C THR A 678 -28.45 -36.17 1.28
N ALA A 679 -28.58 -35.76 2.55
CA ALA A 679 -29.31 -34.54 2.89
C ALA A 679 -28.61 -33.27 2.38
N GLU A 680 -27.28 -33.22 2.41
CA GLU A 680 -26.45 -32.12 1.91
C GLU A 680 -26.52 -31.98 0.39
N GLU A 681 -26.73 -33.08 -0.34
CA GLU A 681 -26.86 -33.07 -1.79
C GLU A 681 -28.29 -32.72 -2.23
N ARG A 682 -29.31 -33.33 -1.59
CA ARG A 682 -30.70 -33.23 -2.03
C ARG A 682 -31.42 -32.00 -1.49
N LEU A 683 -31.08 -31.52 -0.30
CA LEU A 683 -31.78 -30.38 0.29
C LEU A 683 -31.06 -29.09 -0.08
N VAL A 684 -31.82 -28.17 -0.68
CA VAL A 684 -31.36 -26.86 -1.12
C VAL A 684 -32.20 -25.78 -0.44
N PRO A 685 -31.61 -24.63 -0.08
CA PRO A 685 -32.36 -23.53 0.47
C PRO A 685 -33.04 -22.72 -0.64
N VAL A 686 -34.16 -22.09 -0.30
CA VAL A 686 -34.85 -21.10 -1.13
C VAL A 686 -35.03 -19.85 -0.29
N PHE A 687 -34.23 -18.83 -0.59
CA PHE A 687 -34.31 -17.51 0.02
C PHE A 687 -35.16 -16.61 -0.87
N VAL A 688 -36.10 -15.87 -0.28
CA VAL A 688 -36.81 -14.79 -0.97
C VAL A 688 -36.47 -13.51 -0.25
N VAL A 689 -35.83 -12.59 -0.94
CA VAL A 689 -35.48 -11.26 -0.43
C VAL A 689 -36.33 -10.22 -1.12
N LYS A 690 -36.84 -9.27 -0.36
CA LYS A 690 -37.71 -8.20 -0.85
C LYS A 690 -37.04 -6.85 -0.65
N LYS A 691 -37.07 -6.01 -1.67
CA LYS A 691 -36.58 -4.63 -1.59
C LYS A 691 -37.43 -3.83 -0.59
N GLY A 692 -36.76 -3.10 0.31
CA GLY A 692 -37.45 -2.29 1.34
C GLY A 692 -38.35 -1.20 0.75
N LYS A 693 -37.87 -0.45 -0.24
CA LYS A 693 -38.66 0.54 -1.01
C LYS A 693 -38.90 0.03 -2.42
N LYS A 694 -40.17 -0.14 -2.82
CA LYS A 694 -40.51 -0.60 -4.17
C LYS A 694 -39.92 0.31 -5.24
N LEU A 695 -39.45 -0.30 -6.32
CA LEU A 695 -39.10 0.42 -7.54
C LEU A 695 -40.31 1.13 -8.12
N VAL A 696 -40.09 2.30 -8.70
CA VAL A 696 -41.12 2.98 -9.48
C VAL A 696 -41.47 2.08 -10.66
N PRO A 697 -42.75 1.74 -10.90
CA PRO A 697 -43.12 0.87 -12.01
C PRO A 697 -42.62 1.42 -13.34
N ILE A 698 -42.12 0.53 -14.21
CA ILE A 698 -41.88 0.87 -15.62
C ILE A 698 -43.24 1.21 -16.23
N THR A 699 -43.37 2.45 -16.66
CA THR A 699 -44.52 2.93 -17.42
C THR A 699 -44.03 3.33 -18.80
N CYS A 700 -44.80 2.96 -19.81
CA CYS A 700 -44.54 3.32 -21.19
C CYS A 700 -45.61 4.32 -21.63
N LYS A 701 -45.19 5.43 -22.23
CA LYS A 701 -46.10 6.38 -22.86
C LYS A 701 -45.59 6.74 -24.25
N PRO A 702 -46.46 6.82 -25.26
CA PRO A 702 -46.07 7.37 -26.54
C PRO A 702 -45.84 8.88 -26.38
N LYS A 703 -44.74 9.38 -26.94
CA LYS A 703 -44.40 10.81 -26.95
C LYS A 703 -45.48 11.64 -27.64
N ASN A 704 -46.15 11.05 -28.63
CA ASN A 704 -47.37 11.57 -29.22
C ASN A 704 -48.39 10.43 -29.42
N PRO A 705 -49.62 10.53 -28.86
CA PRO A 705 -50.66 9.53 -29.08
C PRO A 705 -51.21 9.56 -30.51
N TYR A 706 -50.85 10.57 -31.31
CA TYR A 706 -51.21 10.67 -32.72
C TYR A 706 -50.00 10.41 -33.62
N VAL A 707 -50.19 9.57 -34.61
CA VAL A 707 -49.16 9.19 -35.58
C VAL A 707 -49.64 9.46 -37.01
N THR A 708 -48.72 9.75 -37.93
CA THR A 708 -49.04 9.95 -39.34
C THR A 708 -48.66 8.70 -40.12
N LYS A 709 -49.62 8.14 -40.87
CA LYS A 709 -49.37 6.96 -41.71
C LYS A 709 -48.90 7.39 -43.10
N LYS A 710 -47.75 6.91 -43.54
CA LYS A 710 -47.23 7.09 -44.91
C LYS A 710 -47.06 5.72 -45.56
N ASN A 711 -47.81 5.42 -46.63
CA ASN A 711 -47.76 4.14 -47.35
C ASN A 711 -47.87 2.88 -46.45
N GLY A 712 -48.67 2.95 -45.39
CA GLY A 712 -48.85 1.85 -44.43
C GLY A 712 -47.76 1.76 -43.36
N HIS A 713 -46.74 2.63 -43.40
CA HIS A 713 -45.69 2.73 -42.38
C HIS A 713 -46.03 3.80 -41.33
N VAL A 714 -45.73 3.50 -40.08
CA VAL A 714 -45.92 4.37 -38.91
C VAL A 714 -44.70 4.32 -38.02
N GLU A 715 -44.18 5.49 -37.65
CA GLU A 715 -43.15 5.64 -36.62
C GLU A 715 -43.67 6.43 -35.43
N THR A 716 -43.26 6.04 -34.23
CA THR A 716 -43.49 6.77 -32.99
C THR A 716 -42.33 6.60 -32.03
N ILE A 717 -42.26 7.46 -31.02
CA ILE A 717 -41.30 7.33 -29.93
C ILE A 717 -42.06 6.96 -28.66
N PHE A 718 -41.60 5.94 -27.96
CA PHE A 718 -42.05 5.58 -26.62
C PHE A 718 -41.05 6.06 -25.58
N SER A 719 -41.55 6.74 -24.55
CA SER A 719 -40.77 7.16 -23.39
C SER A 719 -41.12 6.28 -22.20
N PHE A 720 -40.10 5.84 -21.48
CA PHE A 720 -40.21 4.98 -20.31
C PHE A 720 -39.86 5.75 -19.03
N SER A 721 -40.51 5.42 -17.91
CA SER A 721 -40.24 6.08 -16.61
C SER A 721 -38.86 5.78 -16.03
N GLN A 722 -38.14 4.81 -16.60
CA GLN A 722 -36.76 4.45 -16.28
C GLN A 722 -36.12 3.77 -17.49
N SER A 723 -34.80 3.62 -17.50
CA SER A 723 -34.08 2.90 -18.55
C SER A 723 -34.54 1.44 -18.65
N ILE A 724 -34.60 0.93 -19.88
CA ILE A 724 -34.96 -0.47 -20.19
C ILE A 724 -33.91 -1.05 -21.14
N PHE A 725 -33.67 -2.35 -21.06
CA PHE A 725 -32.63 -3.06 -21.81
C PHE A 725 -33.20 -3.97 -22.90
N THR A 726 -34.46 -4.41 -22.79
CA THR A 726 -35.17 -5.10 -23.87
C THR A 726 -36.56 -4.52 -24.10
N LEU A 727 -36.99 -4.47 -25.36
CA LEU A 727 -38.30 -3.95 -25.75
C LEU A 727 -38.89 -4.75 -26.92
N GLU A 728 -40.01 -5.40 -26.67
CA GLU A 728 -40.86 -5.99 -27.70
C GLU A 728 -42.19 -5.24 -27.78
N VAL A 729 -42.54 -4.78 -28.99
CA VAL A 729 -43.82 -4.12 -29.26
C VAL A 729 -44.50 -4.86 -30.41
N ALA A 730 -45.80 -5.12 -30.29
CA ALA A 730 -46.56 -5.80 -31.32
C ALA A 730 -47.99 -5.26 -31.47
N GLN A 731 -48.52 -5.33 -32.69
CA GLN A 731 -49.93 -5.12 -32.99
C GLN A 731 -50.56 -6.48 -33.37
N GLY A 732 -51.22 -7.14 -32.42
CA GLY A 732 -51.68 -8.52 -32.63
C GLY A 732 -50.49 -9.46 -32.84
N SER A 733 -50.43 -10.17 -33.97
CA SER A 733 -49.31 -11.06 -34.33
C SER A 733 -48.15 -10.36 -35.04
N LYS A 734 -48.27 -9.07 -35.39
CA LYS A 734 -47.24 -8.32 -36.12
C LYS A 734 -46.28 -7.64 -35.13
N LYS A 735 -45.00 -8.05 -35.14
CA LYS A 735 -43.95 -7.40 -34.35
C LYS A 735 -43.52 -6.07 -34.98
N ALA A 736 -43.28 -5.07 -34.15
CA ALA A 736 -42.68 -3.80 -34.53
C ALA A 736 -41.15 -3.90 -34.53
N VAL A 737 -40.49 -3.01 -35.26
CA VAL A 737 -39.06 -2.78 -35.14
C VAL A 737 -38.85 -1.74 -34.03
N CYS A 738 -38.08 -2.11 -33.01
CA CYS A 738 -37.75 -1.26 -31.86
C CYS A 738 -36.28 -0.83 -31.95
N THR A 739 -36.00 0.46 -31.83
CA THR A 739 -34.62 0.98 -31.83
C THR A 739 -34.43 1.98 -30.71
N GLU A 740 -33.41 1.80 -29.87
CA GLU A 740 -33.10 2.75 -28.81
C GLU A 740 -32.56 4.06 -29.40
N ILE A 741 -33.15 5.19 -29.02
CA ILE A 741 -32.71 6.52 -29.46
C ILE A 741 -31.80 7.14 -28.39
N SER A 742 -32.18 6.99 -27.12
CA SER A 742 -31.44 7.45 -25.94
C SER A 742 -31.97 6.74 -24.70
N ALA A 743 -31.26 6.82 -23.58
CA ALA A 743 -31.68 6.20 -22.32
C ALA A 743 -33.16 6.53 -21.97
N GLY A 744 -34.02 5.52 -22.04
CA GLY A 744 -35.46 5.63 -21.75
C GLY A 744 -36.35 6.10 -22.91
N GLU A 745 -35.83 6.32 -24.12
CA GLU A 745 -36.61 6.62 -25.34
C GLU A 745 -36.32 5.64 -26.48
N TRP A 746 -37.37 5.02 -27.04
CA TRP A 746 -37.28 4.03 -28.11
C TRP A 746 -38.14 4.42 -29.31
N GLN A 747 -37.59 4.31 -30.51
CA GLN A 747 -38.33 4.40 -31.77
C GLN A 747 -39.04 3.08 -32.04
N ILE A 748 -40.33 3.16 -32.35
CA ILE A 748 -41.16 2.03 -32.75
C ILE A 748 -41.61 2.26 -34.19
N ALA A 749 -41.21 1.37 -35.08
CA ALA A 749 -41.62 1.36 -36.48
C ALA A 749 -42.53 0.17 -36.78
N LEU A 750 -43.70 0.45 -37.38
CA LEU A 750 -44.73 -0.52 -37.73
C LEU A 750 -45.04 -0.41 -39.23
N ASP A 751 -44.96 -1.53 -39.93
CA ASP A 751 -45.31 -1.65 -41.34
C ASP A 751 -46.69 -2.27 -41.56
N ASN A 752 -47.28 -2.00 -42.73
CA ASN A 752 -48.57 -2.55 -43.16
C ASN A 752 -49.73 -2.26 -42.18
N VAL A 753 -49.76 -1.05 -41.63
CA VAL A 753 -50.84 -0.55 -40.76
C VAL A 753 -52.05 -0.15 -41.62
N THR A 754 -53.18 -0.84 -41.43
CA THR A 754 -54.42 -0.61 -42.18
C THR A 754 -55.52 0.06 -41.37
N THR A 755 -55.37 0.13 -40.04
CA THR A 755 -56.39 0.65 -39.11
C THR A 755 -56.15 2.11 -38.72
N ASP A 756 -57.21 2.82 -38.34
CA ASP A 756 -57.12 4.21 -37.86
C ASP A 756 -56.80 4.32 -36.36
N VAL A 757 -56.94 3.20 -35.64
CA VAL A 757 -56.52 3.04 -34.24
C VAL A 757 -55.59 1.82 -34.15
N ILE A 758 -54.44 2.00 -33.52
CA ILE A 758 -53.41 0.98 -33.33
C ILE A 758 -53.35 0.70 -31.83
N ILE A 759 -53.59 -0.55 -31.43
CA ILE A 759 -53.42 -1.00 -30.04
C ILE A 759 -52.18 -1.88 -30.01
N LEU A 760 -51.20 -1.48 -29.21
CA LEU A 760 -49.89 -2.10 -29.14
C LEU A 760 -49.71 -2.80 -27.79
N SER A 761 -49.40 -4.09 -27.83
CA SER A 761 -48.87 -4.81 -26.67
C SER A 761 -47.40 -4.45 -26.51
N VAL A 762 -47.00 -4.10 -25.29
CA VAL A 762 -45.63 -3.65 -24.97
C VAL A 762 -45.06 -4.57 -23.90
N ILE A 763 -43.97 -5.24 -24.20
CA ILE A 763 -43.20 -6.04 -23.24
C ILE A 763 -41.84 -5.37 -23.08
N ALA A 764 -41.55 -4.84 -21.90
CA ALA A 764 -40.28 -4.20 -21.59
C ALA A 764 -39.57 -5.00 -20.50
N ASN A 765 -38.30 -5.35 -20.70
CA ASN A 765 -37.52 -6.18 -19.78
C ASN A 765 -38.27 -7.49 -19.42
N GLY A 766 -38.89 -8.14 -20.42
CA GLY A 766 -39.70 -9.36 -20.23
C GLY A 766 -41.07 -9.14 -19.58
N ARG A 767 -41.42 -7.92 -19.16
CA ARG A 767 -42.69 -7.61 -18.48
C ARG A 767 -43.72 -6.99 -19.41
N LEU A 768 -44.91 -7.58 -19.49
CA LEU A 768 -46.06 -7.00 -20.18
C LEU A 768 -46.55 -5.73 -19.46
N LEU A 769 -46.56 -4.61 -20.20
CA LEU A 769 -47.06 -3.30 -19.76
C LEU A 769 -48.48 -3.08 -20.30
N PRO A 770 -49.23 -2.10 -19.75
CA PRO A 770 -50.51 -1.69 -20.32
C PRO A 770 -50.41 -1.37 -21.80
N ASN A 771 -51.39 -1.81 -22.59
CA ASN A 771 -51.41 -1.58 -24.03
C ASN A 771 -51.35 -0.08 -24.35
N VAL A 772 -50.52 0.29 -25.31
CA VAL A 772 -50.42 1.66 -25.81
C VAL A 772 -51.35 1.82 -27.01
N THR A 773 -52.22 2.83 -26.97
CA THR A 773 -53.14 3.13 -28.08
C THR A 773 -52.66 4.36 -28.85
N LEU A 774 -52.51 4.24 -30.16
CA LEU A 774 -52.16 5.32 -31.08
C LEU A 774 -53.31 5.59 -32.06
N LYS A 775 -53.54 6.85 -32.40
CA LYS A 775 -54.54 7.29 -33.38
C LYS A 775 -53.85 7.80 -34.65
N VAL A 776 -54.23 7.26 -35.80
CA VAL A 776 -53.66 7.66 -37.09
C VAL A 776 -54.33 8.93 -37.59
N LYS A 777 -53.54 9.96 -37.95
CA LYS A 777 -54.01 11.16 -38.64
C LYS A 777 -53.73 11.06 -40.14
N THR A 778 -54.71 11.44 -40.95
CA THR A 778 -54.57 11.63 -42.39
C THR A 778 -53.88 12.97 -42.67
N SER A 779 -52.79 12.95 -43.45
CA SER A 779 -52.09 14.14 -43.90
C SER A 779 -52.92 14.90 -44.93
N GLY A 780 -53.65 15.94 -44.48
CA GLY A 780 -54.36 16.89 -45.33
C GLY A 780 -53.49 18.09 -45.71
N ILE A 781 -53.40 18.38 -47.00
CA ILE A 781 -52.68 19.50 -47.63
C ILE A 781 -53.42 20.82 -47.33
N SER A 782 -52.75 21.81 -46.72
CA SER A 782 -53.22 23.20 -46.71
C SER A 782 -52.80 23.91 -48.00
N LYS A 783 -53.76 24.32 -48.83
CA LYS A 783 -53.55 25.19 -50.01
C LYS A 783 -53.63 26.66 -49.59
N ASN A 784 -52.55 27.41 -49.84
CA ASN A 784 -52.51 28.85 -50.16
C ASN A 784 -51.63 28.94 -51.41
N SER A 785 -51.81 29.77 -52.42
CA SER A 785 -52.70 30.89 -52.74
C SER A 785 -52.49 31.13 -54.25
N ASP A 786 -53.51 31.56 -55.00
CA ASP A 786 -53.34 31.98 -56.40
C ASP A 786 -53.44 33.52 -56.48
N PRO A 787 -52.34 34.24 -56.80
CA PRO A 787 -52.37 35.66 -57.15
C PRO A 787 -52.25 35.83 -58.67
N PHE A 788 -53.22 36.53 -59.28
CA PHE A 788 -53.29 36.96 -60.69
C PHE A 788 -53.70 35.86 -61.70
N GLY A 789 -55.00 35.71 -61.96
CA GLY A 789 -55.70 36.37 -63.09
C GLY A 789 -56.30 35.27 -63.98
N ASP A 790 -57.51 35.37 -64.53
CA ASP A 790 -57.81 36.29 -65.61
C ASP A 790 -59.32 36.40 -65.89
N MET A 791 -59.65 37.46 -66.62
CA MET A 791 -60.98 37.92 -67.01
C MET A 791 -61.71 37.04 -68.03
N GLY A 792 -63.05 37.06 -67.93
CA GLY A 792 -63.95 37.34 -69.05
C GLY A 792 -64.20 36.23 -70.09
N SER A 793 -65.36 35.58 -70.00
CA SER A 793 -66.50 35.65 -70.94
C SER A 793 -67.63 34.71 -70.49
#